data_AF-A0A933SE07-F1
#
_entry.id   AF-A0A933SE07-F1
#
_cell.length_a   1.000
_cell.length_b   1.000
_cell.length_c   1.000
_cell.angle_alpha   90.00
_cell.angle_beta   90.00
_cell.angle_gamma   90.00
#
_symmetry.space_group_name_H-M   'P 1'
#
loop_
_entity.id
_entity.type
_entity.pdbx_description
1 polymer ?
#
loop_
_entity_poly.entity_id
_entity_poly.type
_entity_poly.pdbx_seq_one_letter_code
_entity_poly.pdbx_strand_id
1 'polypeptide(L)'
;MKRFPMTFALAAAFAASVLSVAAPHAATPAAATAVADPAPPAPRFPAPVVRTLGNGLRVAVFSDARAPIVQMQLLVPAGVIAEPDSLPGLAPLTAMLVDDGTSSRTAEHFAAELAAIGATFTSSASRDYAQVACGVRTNAFEQAAELVSDAATSAIFADEAFSTSRRLIAQQLGLQRQSAGSVADDRVWGAAFGKHPYGHSASGDIQSLLGTTREHVQSFYRSRWRPDRAVLTISGDVTPERAFAVAEEAFGRWSGRTAPDRAVEAPKPSPGVQIVDLPGARWSEVRLAWIGAGRASADAAAWPLAAAGLERSNLPAAARVSLQTLRDASLLTVAFGAPTDSVPAVTRRVRDAVRAFASHPPAGAALEGLRRHAAQGFPLPLETLGAYASQWQAFDFAGHPADAIARQYQRLVAGVDLTPALQALAQPPAVLVAGPGDVLGEKLAPLGAVNVVPYHRTPIAQVDTLAAPTAEQARRGRAAISAAVLAHGGATKLGAARVLVNEGEMMLYAGQQEFSGQFSIVRQDPDRLSFATRMLQFESRQVLVADSAWTLAQSDTAALMEVDSAGVATLKASLTGDLVHLLRAANASGSRPARRGSEVIRGRTCDLVDFVGPGGTRWRFAIDAVSHRVLAIDGVLGADLKWHERRLYSEFKPVSGLVLPTVEERFAEGERVSRFTTTRASVNQDIDPALFRKPKVIRGMLFPGD
;
A
#
# COMPACT_ATOMS: atom_id res chain seq x y z
N MET A 1 -14.94 -8.98 -19.75
CA MET A 1 -14.31 -9.51 -18.52
C MET A 1 -14.38 -8.43 -17.46
N LYS A 2 -15.12 -8.67 -16.38
CA LYS A 2 -15.28 -7.71 -15.27
C LYS A 2 -13.93 -7.56 -14.55
N ARG A 3 -13.49 -6.32 -14.32
CA ARG A 3 -12.30 -6.02 -13.50
C ARG A 3 -12.60 -6.43 -12.06
N PHE A 4 -11.87 -7.43 -11.56
CA PHE A 4 -11.86 -7.75 -10.13
C PHE A 4 -11.07 -6.66 -9.39
N PRO A 5 -11.57 -6.12 -8.27
CA PRO A 5 -10.71 -5.43 -7.33
C PRO A 5 -9.75 -6.47 -6.74
N MET A 6 -8.45 -6.20 -6.84
CA MET A 6 -7.39 -7.08 -6.39
C MET A 6 -7.25 -6.98 -4.87
N THR A 7 -8.26 -7.46 -4.14
CA THR A 7 -8.24 -7.62 -2.68
C THR A 7 -9.33 -8.65 -2.34
N PHE A 8 -8.98 -9.73 -1.65
CA PHE A 8 -9.82 -10.91 -1.34
C PHE A 8 -9.96 -11.99 -2.43
N ALA A 9 -8.86 -12.73 -2.66
CA ALA A 9 -8.91 -14.14 -3.08
C ALA A 9 -7.98 -14.96 -2.16
N LEU A 10 -8.37 -15.07 -0.89
CA LEU A 10 -7.67 -15.89 0.10
C LEU A 10 -8.29 -17.28 0.16
N ALA A 11 -8.11 -18.07 -0.91
CA ALA A 11 -8.21 -19.54 -0.92
C ALA A 11 -8.11 -20.09 -2.36
N ALA A 12 -6.93 -20.01 -2.98
CA ALA A 12 -6.44 -20.91 -4.05
C ALA A 12 -5.23 -20.29 -4.79
N ALA A 13 -4.11 -20.07 -4.08
CA ALA A 13 -2.81 -19.82 -4.70
C ALA A 13 -1.71 -19.95 -3.65
N PHE A 14 -1.49 -21.17 -3.15
CA PHE A 14 -0.28 -21.51 -2.41
C PHE A 14 0.30 -22.79 -3.02
N ALA A 15 0.92 -22.62 -4.18
CA ALA A 15 1.88 -23.55 -4.75
C ALA A 15 3.08 -22.74 -5.25
N ALA A 16 3.90 -22.34 -4.27
CA ALA A 16 5.35 -22.34 -4.32
C ALA A 16 6.01 -22.09 -5.69
N SER A 17 6.30 -20.82 -5.97
CA SER A 17 7.61 -20.48 -6.54
C SER A 17 8.68 -20.81 -5.50
N VAL A 18 9.41 -21.91 -5.71
CA VAL A 18 10.57 -22.27 -4.90
C VAL A 18 11.75 -22.56 -5.84
N LEU A 19 12.81 -21.76 -5.63
CA LEU A 19 14.24 -21.98 -5.87
C LEU A 19 14.92 -20.92 -6.75
N SER A 20 15.39 -19.86 -6.09
CA SER A 20 16.78 -19.46 -6.31
C SER A 20 17.44 -19.32 -4.94
N VAL A 21 18.05 -20.43 -4.50
CA VAL A 21 19.04 -20.42 -3.42
C VAL A 21 20.26 -19.73 -4.01
N ALA A 22 20.51 -18.48 -3.62
CA ALA A 22 21.83 -17.91 -3.74
C ALA A 22 22.72 -18.60 -2.70
N ALA A 23 23.51 -19.58 -3.14
CA ALA A 23 24.57 -20.17 -2.34
C ALA A 23 25.59 -19.09 -1.92
N PRO A 24 26.13 -19.12 -0.69
CA PRO A 24 27.24 -18.26 -0.34
C PRO A 24 28.49 -18.76 -1.09
N HIS A 25 28.84 -18.11 -2.19
CA HIS A 25 30.19 -18.26 -2.73
C HIS A 25 31.13 -17.48 -1.81
N ALA A 26 31.85 -18.22 -0.97
CA ALA A 26 33.12 -17.75 -0.43
C ALA A 26 34.07 -17.56 -1.63
N ALA A 27 34.15 -16.35 -2.15
CA ALA A 27 35.14 -15.99 -3.14
C ALA A 27 36.49 -15.79 -2.42
N THR A 28 37.38 -16.76 -2.62
CA THR A 28 38.83 -16.61 -2.42
C THR A 28 39.30 -15.36 -3.18
N PRO A 29 40.18 -14.50 -2.62
CA PRO A 29 40.69 -13.35 -3.34
C PRO A 29 41.66 -13.82 -4.43
N ALA A 30 41.12 -14.07 -5.63
CA ALA A 30 41.95 -14.15 -6.82
C ALA A 30 42.25 -12.71 -7.26
N ALA A 31 43.52 -12.33 -7.21
CA ALA A 31 44.03 -11.12 -7.83
C ALA A 31 43.80 -11.23 -9.34
N ALA A 32 42.64 -10.77 -9.81
CA ALA A 32 42.34 -10.62 -11.23
C ALA A 32 42.94 -9.29 -11.68
N THR A 33 43.99 -9.38 -12.50
CA THR A 33 44.46 -8.30 -13.35
C THR A 33 43.28 -7.76 -14.15
N ALA A 34 42.89 -6.51 -13.88
CA ALA A 34 41.84 -5.81 -14.60
C ALA A 34 42.27 -5.63 -16.07
N VAL A 35 41.74 -6.48 -16.95
CA VAL A 35 41.62 -6.14 -18.36
C VAL A 35 40.54 -5.07 -18.44
N ALA A 36 40.92 -3.86 -18.86
CA ALA A 36 39.98 -2.77 -19.03
C ALA A 36 39.02 -3.13 -20.17
N ASP A 37 37.79 -3.51 -19.82
CA ASP A 37 36.71 -3.58 -20.80
C ASP A 37 36.58 -2.20 -21.48
N PRO A 38 36.40 -2.15 -22.81
CA PRO A 38 36.21 -0.90 -23.52
C PRO A 38 35.01 -0.17 -22.93
N ALA A 39 35.18 1.13 -22.65
CA ALA A 39 34.11 1.95 -22.09
C ALA A 39 32.87 1.86 -22.98
N PRO A 40 31.67 1.60 -22.42
CA PRO A 40 30.45 1.54 -23.21
C PRO A 40 30.26 2.86 -23.98
N PRO A 41 29.69 2.81 -25.20
CA PRO A 41 29.44 4.02 -25.98
C PRO A 41 28.61 5.01 -25.16
N ALA A 42 28.91 6.31 -25.29
CA ALA A 42 28.20 7.34 -24.56
C ALA A 42 26.68 7.24 -24.80
N PRO A 43 25.86 7.34 -23.74
CA PRO A 43 24.41 7.24 -23.85
C PRO A 43 23.88 8.32 -24.80
N ARG A 44 22.91 7.95 -25.64
CA ARG A 44 22.19 8.90 -26.50
C ARG A 44 21.00 9.46 -25.73
N PHE A 45 20.87 10.78 -25.72
CA PHE A 45 19.76 11.50 -25.11
C PHE A 45 18.91 12.11 -26.23
N PRO A 46 17.78 11.49 -26.64
CA PRO A 46 16.96 12.01 -27.71
C PRO A 46 16.36 13.37 -27.33
N ALA A 47 16.33 14.31 -28.27
CA ALA A 47 15.67 15.61 -28.07
C ALA A 47 14.22 15.54 -28.56
N PRO A 48 13.25 16.11 -27.83
CA PRO A 48 11.86 16.17 -28.31
C PRO A 48 11.67 17.28 -29.33
N VAL A 49 10.63 17.14 -30.16
CA VAL A 49 10.02 18.27 -30.86
C VAL A 49 9.00 18.91 -29.93
N VAL A 50 9.15 20.18 -29.62
CA VAL A 50 8.31 20.89 -28.64
C VAL A 50 7.49 21.98 -29.32
N ARG A 51 6.21 22.08 -28.93
CA ARG A 51 5.30 23.14 -29.35
C ARG A 51 4.44 23.58 -28.17
N THR A 52 4.17 24.88 -28.05
CA THR A 52 3.17 25.40 -27.12
C THR A 52 1.89 25.66 -27.89
N LEU A 53 0.76 25.11 -27.43
CA LEU A 53 -0.55 25.33 -28.02
C LEU A 53 -1.08 26.75 -27.71
N GLY A 54 -2.14 27.19 -28.39
CA GLY A 54 -2.70 28.53 -28.21
C GLY A 54 -3.19 28.83 -26.78
N ASN A 55 -3.52 27.79 -26.01
CA ASN A 55 -3.97 27.90 -24.61
C ASN A 55 -2.83 27.86 -23.58
N GLY A 56 -1.57 27.74 -24.01
CA GLY A 56 -0.40 27.70 -23.14
C GLY A 56 0.08 26.29 -22.76
N LEU A 57 -0.65 25.22 -23.11
CA LEU A 57 -0.18 23.85 -22.90
C LEU A 57 1.08 23.59 -23.71
N ARG A 58 2.14 23.17 -23.04
CA ARG A 58 3.41 22.78 -23.69
C ARG A 58 3.37 21.30 -24.04
N VAL A 59 3.56 20.97 -25.32
CA VAL A 59 3.53 19.58 -25.83
C VAL A 59 4.92 19.21 -26.33
N ALA A 60 5.47 18.11 -25.82
CA ALA A 60 6.76 17.56 -26.22
C ALA A 60 6.60 16.16 -26.82
N VAL A 61 7.15 15.94 -28.01
CA VAL A 61 7.00 14.68 -28.76
C VAL A 61 8.34 13.98 -28.93
N PHE A 62 8.41 12.72 -28.49
CA PHE A 62 9.53 11.81 -28.68
C PHE A 62 9.11 10.68 -29.62
N SER A 63 9.42 10.81 -30.91
CA SER A 63 9.04 9.82 -31.91
C SER A 63 9.98 8.61 -31.90
N ASP A 64 9.39 7.41 -31.89
CA ASP A 64 10.09 6.13 -32.00
C ASP A 64 9.15 5.04 -32.54
N ALA A 65 9.35 4.67 -33.81
CA ALA A 65 8.52 3.71 -34.52
C ALA A 65 8.93 2.24 -34.31
N ARG A 66 9.83 1.94 -33.36
CA ARG A 66 10.32 0.56 -33.13
C ARG A 66 9.27 -0.38 -32.54
N ALA A 67 8.27 0.16 -31.85
CA ALA A 67 7.17 -0.60 -31.28
C ALA A 67 5.85 0.18 -31.46
N PRO A 68 4.72 -0.49 -31.77
CA PRO A 68 3.44 0.16 -32.06
C PRO A 68 2.71 0.58 -30.79
N ILE A 69 3.39 1.35 -29.94
CA ILE A 69 2.91 1.86 -28.66
C ILE A 69 3.11 3.36 -28.59
N VAL A 70 2.19 4.05 -27.92
CA VAL A 70 2.30 5.47 -27.59
C VAL A 70 2.03 5.63 -26.09
N GLN A 71 2.88 6.40 -25.43
CA GLN A 71 2.72 6.80 -24.05
C GLN A 71 2.51 8.30 -23.98
N MET A 72 1.51 8.71 -23.21
CA MET A 72 1.22 10.09 -22.90
C MET A 72 1.37 10.32 -21.41
N GLN A 73 1.95 11.44 -21.04
CA GLN A 73 2.04 11.88 -19.65
C GLN A 73 1.75 13.36 -19.58
N LEU A 74 0.76 13.75 -18.77
CA LEU A 74 0.43 15.13 -18.48
C LEU A 74 0.89 15.44 -17.06
N LEU A 75 1.73 16.47 -16.90
CA LEU A 75 2.07 17.05 -15.59
C LEU A 75 1.36 18.38 -15.40
N VAL A 76 0.80 18.58 -14.21
CA VAL A 76 0.19 19.84 -13.76
C VAL A 76 0.76 20.26 -12.40
N PRO A 77 0.83 21.57 -12.07
CA PRO A 77 1.37 22.09 -10.81
C PRO A 77 0.39 21.93 -9.64
N ALA A 78 -0.03 20.69 -9.41
CA ALA A 78 -0.99 20.28 -8.40
C ALA A 78 -0.39 19.22 -7.44
N GLY A 79 0.91 19.29 -7.18
CA GLY A 79 1.58 18.41 -6.21
C GLY A 79 1.36 18.82 -4.75
N VAL A 80 1.97 18.08 -3.81
CA VAL A 80 1.89 18.36 -2.37
C VAL A 80 2.34 19.78 -2.02
N ILE A 81 3.32 20.34 -2.76
CA ILE A 81 3.79 21.71 -2.57
C ILE A 81 2.69 22.77 -2.76
N ALA A 82 1.63 22.44 -3.48
CA ALA A 82 0.51 23.34 -3.76
C ALA A 82 -0.62 23.24 -2.71
N GLU A 83 -0.54 22.27 -1.79
CA GLU A 83 -1.57 22.04 -0.76
C GLU A 83 -1.62 23.17 0.27
N PRO A 84 -2.81 23.54 0.76
CA PRO A 84 -2.93 24.37 1.94
C PRO A 84 -2.35 23.67 3.18
N ASP A 85 -1.72 24.44 4.07
CA ASP A 85 -1.15 23.94 5.34
C ASP A 85 -2.19 23.19 6.21
N SER A 86 -3.48 23.48 6.05
CA SER A 86 -4.58 22.84 6.78
C SER A 86 -5.13 21.56 6.13
N LEU A 87 -4.75 21.24 4.89
CA LEU A 87 -5.28 20.11 4.14
C LEU A 87 -4.19 19.23 3.49
N PRO A 88 -3.22 18.68 4.27
CA PRO A 88 -2.31 17.66 3.74
C PRO A 88 -3.05 16.49 3.11
N GLY A 89 -2.63 16.04 1.93
CA GLY A 89 -3.26 14.93 1.20
C GLY A 89 -4.38 15.35 0.23
N LEU A 90 -4.64 16.65 0.08
CA LEU A 90 -5.60 17.16 -0.89
C LEU A 90 -5.16 16.90 -2.35
N ALA A 91 -3.87 17.03 -2.64
CA ALA A 91 -3.31 16.79 -3.97
C ALA A 91 -3.47 15.33 -4.44
N PRO A 92 -3.01 14.31 -3.68
CA PRO A 92 -3.20 12.91 -4.08
C PRO A 92 -4.68 12.50 -4.11
N LEU A 93 -5.51 13.00 -3.18
CA LEU A 93 -6.95 12.73 -3.22
C LEU A 93 -7.60 13.32 -4.49
N THR A 94 -7.22 14.54 -4.88
CA THR A 94 -7.72 15.15 -6.11
C THR A 94 -7.27 14.35 -7.33
N ALA A 95 -5.99 13.98 -7.42
CA ALA A 95 -5.45 13.20 -8.52
C ALA A 95 -6.11 11.82 -8.63
N MET A 96 -6.40 11.15 -7.52
CA MET A 96 -7.11 9.86 -7.54
C MET A 96 -8.56 9.94 -8.02
N LEU A 97 -9.17 11.13 -8.00
CA LEU A 97 -10.57 11.31 -8.33
C LEU A 97 -10.79 11.85 -9.76
N VAL A 98 -9.73 12.16 -10.51
CA VAL A 98 -9.88 12.80 -11.83
C VAL A 98 -10.48 11.86 -12.89
N ASP A 99 -10.34 10.55 -12.72
CA ASP A 99 -10.92 9.51 -13.58
C ASP A 99 -12.15 8.81 -12.98
N ASP A 100 -12.57 9.21 -11.77
CA ASP A 100 -13.79 8.72 -11.08
C ASP A 100 -15.08 9.42 -11.57
N GLY A 101 -15.11 9.73 -12.87
CA GLY A 101 -16.23 10.36 -13.56
C GLY A 101 -15.93 11.80 -14.02
N THR A 102 -16.34 12.07 -15.25
CA THR A 102 -16.19 13.36 -15.93
C THR A 102 -17.57 13.89 -16.34
N SER A 103 -17.63 15.10 -16.90
CA SER A 103 -18.88 15.63 -17.43
C SER A 103 -19.41 14.85 -18.65
N SER A 104 -18.54 14.07 -19.31
CA SER A 104 -18.90 13.31 -20.51
C SER A 104 -19.04 11.80 -20.27
N ARG A 105 -18.45 11.26 -19.19
CA ARG A 105 -18.39 9.83 -18.90
C ARG A 105 -18.63 9.54 -17.42
N THR A 106 -19.37 8.47 -17.12
CA THR A 106 -19.35 7.89 -15.76
C THR A 106 -18.02 7.17 -15.52
N ALA A 107 -17.67 6.91 -14.25
CA ALA A 107 -16.47 6.17 -13.90
C ALA A 107 -16.43 4.77 -14.56
N GLU A 108 -17.57 4.07 -14.61
CA GLU A 108 -17.67 2.74 -15.23
C GLU A 108 -17.46 2.79 -16.74
N HIS A 109 -18.01 3.80 -17.41
CA HIS A 109 -17.83 4.00 -18.84
C HIS A 109 -16.38 4.39 -19.17
N PHE A 110 -15.80 5.32 -18.40
CA PHE A 110 -14.39 5.70 -18.54
C PHE A 110 -13.46 4.49 -18.41
N ALA A 111 -13.67 3.67 -17.38
CA ALA A 111 -12.92 2.43 -17.15
C ALA A 111 -13.13 1.39 -18.26
N ALA A 112 -14.35 1.26 -18.78
CA ALA A 112 -14.68 0.35 -19.87
C ALA A 112 -14.03 0.76 -21.19
N GLU A 113 -14.01 2.06 -21.52
CA GLU A 113 -13.34 2.59 -22.72
C GLU A 113 -11.83 2.35 -22.66
N LEU A 114 -11.19 2.63 -21.52
CA LEU A 114 -9.78 2.29 -21.29
C LEU A 114 -9.51 0.79 -21.52
N ALA A 115 -10.37 -0.08 -21.00
CA ALA A 115 -10.23 -1.53 -21.17
C ALA A 115 -10.41 -1.96 -22.62
N ALA A 116 -11.36 -1.36 -23.35
CA ALA A 116 -11.65 -1.69 -24.74
C ALA A 116 -10.45 -1.40 -25.67
N ILE A 117 -9.74 -0.30 -25.41
CA ILE A 117 -8.54 0.07 -26.18
C ILE A 117 -7.26 -0.61 -25.66
N GLY A 118 -7.35 -1.34 -24.54
CA GLY A 118 -6.21 -1.97 -23.88
C GLY A 118 -5.21 -0.96 -23.31
N ALA A 119 -5.70 0.19 -22.87
CA ALA A 119 -4.86 1.24 -22.30
C ALA A 119 -4.49 0.94 -20.83
N THR A 120 -3.26 1.28 -20.47
CA THR A 120 -2.89 1.53 -19.08
C THR A 120 -3.20 2.99 -18.78
N PHE A 121 -3.73 3.28 -17.59
CA PHE A 121 -4.01 4.64 -17.13
C PHE A 121 -3.70 4.73 -15.65
N THR A 122 -3.00 5.79 -15.25
CA THR A 122 -2.71 6.07 -13.85
C THR A 122 -2.79 7.58 -13.61
N SER A 123 -3.32 7.98 -12.45
CA SER A 123 -3.19 9.34 -11.94
C SER A 123 -2.63 9.32 -10.53
N SER A 124 -1.76 10.27 -10.24
CA SER A 124 -1.12 10.38 -8.92
C SER A 124 -0.59 11.80 -8.67
N ALA A 125 -0.29 12.11 -7.42
CA ALA A 125 0.41 13.34 -7.05
C ALA A 125 1.78 13.01 -6.45
N SER A 126 2.80 13.69 -6.94
CA SER A 126 4.12 13.77 -6.32
C SER A 126 4.20 15.00 -5.41
N ARG A 127 5.39 15.27 -4.88
CA ARG A 127 5.60 16.50 -4.10
C ARG A 127 5.56 17.77 -4.93
N ASP A 128 5.93 17.71 -6.21
CA ASP A 128 6.07 18.89 -7.07
C ASP A 128 4.90 19.08 -8.05
N TYR A 129 4.29 17.99 -8.48
CA TYR A 129 3.26 17.99 -9.53
C TYR A 129 2.26 16.86 -9.32
N ALA A 130 1.09 16.98 -9.95
CA ALA A 130 0.23 15.83 -10.21
C ALA A 130 0.40 15.36 -11.65
N GLN A 131 0.11 14.09 -11.90
CA GLN A 131 0.27 13.48 -13.20
C GLN A 131 -0.94 12.65 -13.63
N VAL A 132 -1.16 12.60 -14.93
CA VAL A 132 -1.98 11.59 -15.61
C VAL A 132 -1.09 10.92 -16.65
N ALA A 133 -0.94 9.61 -16.58
CA ALA A 133 -0.14 8.82 -17.53
C ALA A 133 -1.00 7.75 -18.18
N CYS A 134 -0.92 7.64 -19.50
CA CYS A 134 -1.67 6.68 -20.29
C CYS A 134 -0.78 6.02 -21.35
N GLY A 135 -0.78 4.69 -21.41
CA GLY A 135 -0.07 3.91 -22.42
C GLY A 135 -1.05 3.12 -23.27
N VAL A 136 -0.90 3.16 -24.60
CA VAL A 136 -1.82 2.52 -25.54
C VAL A 136 -1.08 2.04 -26.80
N ARG A 137 -1.74 1.21 -27.63
CA ARG A 137 -1.26 0.92 -28.99
C ARG A 137 -1.48 2.10 -29.93
N THR A 138 -0.62 2.26 -30.93
CA THR A 138 -0.65 3.39 -31.90
C THR A 138 -2.01 3.63 -32.56
N ASN A 139 -2.79 2.57 -32.80
CA ASN A 139 -4.08 2.65 -33.46
C ASN A 139 -5.22 3.21 -32.58
N ALA A 140 -5.01 3.35 -31.28
CA ALA A 140 -5.97 3.93 -30.34
C ALA A 140 -5.41 5.17 -29.62
N PHE A 141 -4.37 5.79 -30.19
CA PHE A 141 -3.74 7.00 -29.65
C PHE A 141 -4.73 8.16 -29.48
N GLU A 142 -5.56 8.42 -30.48
CA GLU A 142 -6.57 9.48 -30.48
C GLU A 142 -7.60 9.28 -29.36
N GLN A 143 -8.14 8.06 -29.24
CA GLN A 143 -9.10 7.70 -28.19
C GLN A 143 -8.50 7.82 -26.79
N ALA A 144 -7.24 7.39 -26.63
CA ALA A 144 -6.54 7.55 -25.36
C ALA A 144 -6.29 9.04 -25.03
N ALA A 145 -5.94 9.88 -26.01
CA ALA A 145 -5.72 11.31 -25.79
C ALA A 145 -7.00 12.02 -25.36
N GLU A 146 -8.15 11.62 -25.90
CA GLU A 146 -9.46 12.08 -25.46
C GLU A 146 -9.71 11.74 -23.99
N LEU A 147 -9.45 10.49 -23.57
CA LEU A 147 -9.63 10.06 -22.18
C LEU A 147 -8.70 10.80 -21.20
N VAL A 148 -7.43 11.02 -21.58
CA VAL A 148 -6.48 11.80 -20.77
C VAL A 148 -6.95 13.25 -20.63
N SER A 149 -7.45 13.85 -21.72
CA SER A 149 -7.99 15.21 -21.67
C SER A 149 -9.26 15.31 -20.84
N ASP A 150 -10.18 14.36 -20.98
CA ASP A 150 -11.45 14.35 -20.24
C ASP A 150 -11.20 14.28 -18.73
N ALA A 151 -10.27 13.41 -18.28
CA ALA A 151 -9.85 13.35 -16.87
C ALA A 151 -9.20 14.66 -16.40
N ALA A 152 -8.33 15.27 -17.22
CA ALA A 152 -7.59 16.46 -16.84
C ALA A 152 -8.42 17.77 -16.86
N THR A 153 -9.51 17.80 -17.63
CA THR A 153 -10.26 19.02 -17.91
C THR A 153 -11.68 19.00 -17.36
N SER A 154 -12.29 17.83 -17.18
CA SER A 154 -13.74 17.67 -17.02
C SER A 154 -14.16 16.82 -15.83
N ALA A 155 -13.27 16.51 -14.88
CA ALA A 155 -13.61 15.77 -13.65
C ALA A 155 -14.70 16.47 -12.81
N ILE A 156 -15.74 15.72 -12.41
CA ILE A 156 -16.91 16.27 -11.69
C ILE A 156 -16.87 16.07 -10.17
N PHE A 157 -16.06 15.11 -9.69
CA PHE A 157 -15.90 14.75 -8.28
C PHE A 157 -17.23 14.38 -7.59
N ALA A 158 -18.00 13.44 -8.14
CA ALA A 158 -19.30 13.02 -7.59
C ALA A 158 -19.24 12.70 -6.08
N ASP A 159 -20.32 12.99 -5.32
CA ASP A 159 -20.31 12.91 -3.85
C ASP A 159 -19.99 11.48 -3.36
N GLU A 160 -20.55 10.50 -4.04
CA GLU A 160 -20.31 9.09 -3.78
C GLU A 160 -18.84 8.70 -4.01
N ALA A 161 -18.28 9.07 -5.17
CA ALA A 161 -16.86 8.82 -5.50
C ALA A 161 -15.93 9.50 -4.49
N PHE A 162 -16.16 10.79 -4.20
CA PHE A 162 -15.41 11.54 -3.20
C PHE A 162 -15.46 10.86 -1.83
N SER A 163 -16.66 10.50 -1.35
CA SER A 163 -16.81 9.85 -0.04
C SER A 163 -16.13 8.48 0.00
N THR A 164 -16.15 7.72 -1.10
CA THR A 164 -15.55 6.40 -1.19
C THR A 164 -14.02 6.48 -1.22
N SER A 165 -13.44 7.30 -2.10
CA SER A 165 -11.99 7.44 -2.24
C SER A 165 -11.36 8.05 -0.98
N ARG A 166 -11.99 9.05 -0.36
CA ARG A 166 -11.57 9.60 0.94
C ARG A 166 -11.48 8.52 2.03
N ARG A 167 -12.43 7.58 2.02
CA ARG A 167 -12.51 6.48 3.00
C ARG A 167 -11.44 5.42 2.74
N LEU A 168 -11.27 5.02 1.48
CA LEU A 168 -10.23 4.08 1.04
C LEU A 168 -8.83 4.57 1.40
N ILE A 169 -8.53 5.84 1.14
CA ILE A 169 -7.24 6.44 1.50
C ILE A 169 -7.06 6.45 3.02
N ALA A 170 -8.08 6.82 3.79
CA ALA A 170 -8.00 6.80 5.25
C ALA A 170 -7.75 5.39 5.81
N GLN A 171 -8.36 4.35 5.21
CA GLN A 171 -8.12 2.95 5.58
C GLN A 171 -6.70 2.50 5.19
N GLN A 172 -6.27 2.78 3.96
CA GLN A 172 -4.93 2.47 3.48
C GLN A 172 -3.85 3.11 4.36
N LEU A 173 -4.03 4.38 4.71
CA LEU A 173 -3.19 5.06 5.69
C LEU A 173 -3.23 4.34 7.04
N GLY A 174 -4.41 3.98 7.55
CA GLY A 174 -4.53 3.21 8.79
C GLY A 174 -3.71 1.93 8.80
N LEU A 175 -3.67 1.20 7.67
CA LEU A 175 -2.85 -0.01 7.48
C LEU A 175 -1.35 0.31 7.39
N GLN A 176 -0.96 1.28 6.56
CA GLN A 176 0.44 1.71 6.43
C GLN A 176 1.01 2.15 7.78
N ARG A 177 0.20 2.84 8.58
CA ARG A 177 0.54 3.33 9.92
C ARG A 177 0.75 2.22 10.97
N GLN A 178 0.50 0.95 10.63
CA GLN A 178 0.86 -0.19 11.49
C GLN A 178 2.34 -0.60 11.33
N SER A 179 2.96 -0.26 10.20
CA SER A 179 4.38 -0.52 9.93
C SER A 179 5.23 0.63 10.45
N ALA A 180 6.14 0.34 11.39
CA ALA A 180 7.10 1.33 11.89
C ALA A 180 7.93 1.95 10.75
N GLY A 181 8.25 1.18 9.71
CA GLY A 181 9.01 1.64 8.55
C GLY A 181 8.24 2.67 7.73
N SER A 182 6.97 2.37 7.43
CA SER A 182 6.09 3.31 6.70
C SER A 182 5.83 4.59 7.49
N VAL A 183 5.69 4.47 8.82
CA VAL A 183 5.60 5.65 9.70
C VAL A 183 6.88 6.48 9.65
N ALA A 184 8.05 5.83 9.66
CA ALA A 184 9.33 6.51 9.58
C ALA A 184 9.53 7.21 8.22
N ASP A 185 9.19 6.55 7.13
CA ASP A 185 9.31 7.08 5.77
C ASP A 185 8.40 8.28 5.50
N ASP A 186 7.19 8.29 6.09
CA ASP A 186 6.27 9.41 6.02
C ASP A 186 6.74 10.60 6.87
N ARG A 187 7.10 10.35 8.14
CA ARG A 187 7.38 11.40 9.12
C ARG A 187 8.75 12.05 8.97
N VAL A 188 9.71 11.40 8.29
CA VAL A 188 11.05 11.99 8.08
C VAL A 188 10.98 13.29 7.30
N TRP A 189 9.99 13.44 6.41
CA TRP A 189 9.77 14.66 5.66
C TRP A 189 9.43 15.83 6.56
N GLY A 190 8.49 15.66 7.50
CA GLY A 190 8.16 16.68 8.49
C GLY A 190 9.33 16.99 9.43
N ALA A 191 10.14 15.98 9.78
CA ALA A 191 11.34 16.18 10.60
C ALA A 191 12.42 17.01 9.87
N ALA A 192 12.61 16.77 8.58
CA ALA A 192 13.60 17.48 7.77
C ALA A 192 13.13 18.89 7.37
N PHE A 193 11.91 19.00 6.82
CA PHE A 193 11.37 20.21 6.21
C PHE A 193 10.49 21.06 7.14
N GLY A 194 10.17 20.60 8.35
CA GLY A 194 9.37 21.37 9.31
C GLY A 194 8.04 21.86 8.71
N LYS A 195 7.85 23.18 8.69
CA LYS A 195 6.63 23.84 8.15
C LYS A 195 6.65 24.09 6.64
N HIS A 196 7.74 23.75 5.94
CA HIS A 196 7.77 23.86 4.49
C HIS A 196 6.80 22.85 3.87
N PRO A 197 6.12 23.14 2.73
CA PRO A 197 5.14 22.22 2.14
C PRO A 197 5.66 20.80 1.87
N TYR A 198 6.94 20.64 1.52
CA TYR A 198 7.58 19.30 1.43
C TYR A 198 7.59 18.51 2.74
N GLY A 199 7.38 19.15 3.88
CA GLY A 199 7.20 18.51 5.18
C GLY A 199 5.82 17.87 5.38
N HIS A 200 4.84 18.16 4.53
CA HIS A 200 3.54 17.51 4.56
C HIS A 200 3.68 16.01 4.27
N SER A 201 2.82 15.21 4.91
CA SER A 201 2.64 13.81 4.52
C SER A 201 2.15 13.76 3.08
N ALA A 202 2.88 13.06 2.21
CA ALA A 202 2.50 12.94 0.81
C ALA A 202 1.22 12.11 0.61
N SER A 203 0.83 11.32 1.61
CA SER A 203 -0.42 10.56 1.62
C SER A 203 -1.52 11.24 2.43
N GLY A 204 -1.22 12.41 3.04
CA GLY A 204 -2.10 13.12 3.96
C GLY A 204 -2.14 12.53 5.36
N ASP A 205 -2.88 13.20 6.23
CA ASP A 205 -3.17 12.68 7.56
C ASP A 205 -4.64 12.29 7.70
N ILE A 206 -4.93 11.32 8.55
CA ILE A 206 -6.30 10.81 8.71
C ILE A 206 -7.25 11.95 9.12
N GLN A 207 -6.82 12.91 9.93
CA GLN A 207 -7.68 13.99 10.39
C GLN A 207 -7.94 15.02 9.28
N SER A 208 -6.92 15.41 8.52
CA SER A 208 -7.05 16.29 7.35
C SER A 208 -7.92 15.67 6.29
N LEU A 209 -7.76 14.36 6.00
CA LEU A 209 -8.59 13.66 5.04
C LEU A 209 -10.05 13.62 5.50
N LEU A 210 -10.31 13.31 6.78
CA LEU A 210 -11.68 13.34 7.32
C LEU A 210 -12.29 14.75 7.31
N GLY A 211 -11.48 15.79 7.53
CA GLY A 211 -11.87 17.19 7.43
C GLY A 211 -11.94 17.74 6.00
N THR A 212 -11.44 17.00 5.01
CA THR A 212 -11.50 17.41 3.60
C THR A 212 -12.93 17.27 3.10
N THR A 213 -13.42 18.30 2.38
CA THR A 213 -14.73 18.30 1.73
C THR A 213 -14.57 18.25 0.21
N ARG A 214 -15.66 17.94 -0.49
CA ARG A 214 -15.68 17.92 -1.96
C ARG A 214 -15.33 19.28 -2.55
N GLU A 215 -15.78 20.37 -1.92
CA GLU A 215 -15.53 21.74 -2.36
C GLU A 215 -14.04 22.07 -2.32
N HIS A 216 -13.29 21.55 -1.33
CA HIS A 216 -11.84 21.68 -1.29
C HIS A 216 -11.19 21.04 -2.52
N VAL A 217 -11.59 19.81 -2.88
CA VAL A 217 -11.11 19.10 -4.08
C VAL A 217 -11.45 19.88 -5.35
N GLN A 218 -12.69 20.31 -5.51
CA GLN A 218 -13.14 21.07 -6.67
C GLN A 218 -12.44 22.43 -6.79
N SER A 219 -12.19 23.11 -5.67
CA SER A 219 -11.45 24.37 -5.66
C SER A 219 -9.98 24.16 -6.02
N PHE A 220 -9.35 23.13 -5.45
CA PHE A 220 -7.97 22.77 -5.76
C PHE A 220 -7.81 22.42 -7.24
N TYR A 221 -8.66 21.53 -7.76
CA TYR A 221 -8.72 21.18 -9.18
C TYR A 221 -8.88 22.42 -10.08
N ARG A 222 -9.89 23.26 -9.84
CA ARG A 222 -10.11 24.49 -10.61
C ARG A 222 -8.94 25.49 -10.54
N SER A 223 -8.13 25.47 -9.49
CA SER A 223 -7.02 26.42 -9.35
C SER A 223 -5.68 25.91 -9.91
N ARG A 224 -5.48 24.58 -9.95
CA ARG A 224 -4.19 23.96 -10.27
C ARG A 224 -4.16 23.14 -11.56
N TRP A 225 -5.30 22.58 -11.99
CA TRP A 225 -5.40 21.81 -13.23
C TRP A 225 -5.70 22.77 -14.39
N ARG A 226 -4.66 23.45 -14.88
CA ARG A 226 -4.73 24.48 -15.94
C ARG A 226 -3.63 24.32 -16.99
N PRO A 227 -3.87 24.72 -18.26
CA PRO A 227 -2.96 24.47 -19.37
C PRO A 227 -1.68 25.32 -19.32
N ASP A 228 -1.74 26.53 -18.77
CA ASP A 228 -0.69 27.55 -18.85
C ASP A 228 0.64 27.18 -18.18
N ARG A 229 0.62 26.20 -17.27
CA ARG A 229 1.82 25.62 -16.63
C ARG A 229 1.85 24.10 -16.73
N ALA A 230 1.02 23.52 -17.59
CA ALA A 230 0.98 22.08 -17.83
C ALA A 230 1.97 21.69 -18.94
N VAL A 231 2.50 20.48 -18.84
CA VAL A 231 3.36 19.88 -19.87
C VAL A 231 2.77 18.52 -20.24
N LEU A 232 2.47 18.31 -21.52
CA LEU A 232 2.08 17.03 -22.09
C LEU A 232 3.28 16.45 -22.84
N THR A 233 3.70 15.25 -22.47
CA THR A 233 4.72 14.49 -23.20
C THR A 233 4.08 13.32 -23.90
N ILE A 234 4.43 13.12 -25.17
CA ILE A 234 3.92 12.05 -26.03
C ILE A 234 5.15 11.33 -26.60
N SER A 235 5.29 10.04 -26.31
CA SER A 235 6.44 9.24 -26.73
C SER A 235 6.03 7.92 -27.36
N GLY A 236 6.68 7.54 -28.46
CA GLY A 236 6.44 6.26 -29.14
C GLY A 236 6.17 6.41 -30.64
N ASP A 237 5.40 5.49 -31.20
CA ASP A 237 5.15 5.39 -32.64
C ASP A 237 4.10 6.40 -33.12
N VAL A 238 4.53 7.67 -33.16
CA VAL A 238 3.72 8.81 -33.59
C VAL A 238 4.63 9.90 -34.17
N THR A 239 4.21 10.52 -35.27
CA THR A 239 4.90 11.69 -35.83
C THR A 239 4.59 12.95 -35.02
N PRO A 240 5.50 13.93 -34.94
CA PRO A 240 5.22 15.19 -34.27
C PRO A 240 3.97 15.88 -34.80
N GLU A 241 3.73 15.86 -36.11
CA GLU A 241 2.58 16.49 -36.75
C GLU A 241 1.26 15.85 -36.28
N ARG A 242 1.18 14.51 -36.25
CA ARG A 242 0.01 13.80 -35.74
C ARG A 242 -0.19 14.05 -34.25
N ALA A 243 0.89 13.99 -33.47
CA ALA A 243 0.83 14.22 -32.03
C ALA A 243 0.34 15.63 -31.68
N PHE A 244 0.82 16.66 -32.38
CA PHE A 244 0.35 18.04 -32.16
C PHE A 244 -1.10 18.23 -32.60
N ALA A 245 -1.53 17.63 -33.71
CA ALA A 245 -2.92 17.70 -34.15
C ALA A 245 -3.87 17.08 -33.11
N VAL A 246 -3.53 15.89 -32.61
CA VAL A 246 -4.32 15.19 -31.58
C VAL A 246 -4.31 15.94 -30.25
N ALA A 247 -3.16 16.53 -29.86
CA ALA A 247 -3.09 17.35 -28.66
C ALA A 247 -3.93 18.63 -28.77
N GLU A 248 -3.95 19.29 -29.94
CA GLU A 248 -4.78 20.46 -30.20
C GLU A 248 -6.27 20.10 -30.18
N GLU A 249 -6.66 18.97 -30.78
CA GLU A 249 -8.03 18.48 -30.76
C GLU A 249 -8.50 18.15 -29.34
N ALA A 250 -7.70 17.40 -28.59
CA ALA A 250 -8.05 16.96 -27.25
C ALA A 250 -7.99 18.09 -26.21
N PHE A 251 -6.97 18.95 -26.26
CA PHE A 251 -6.70 19.93 -25.20
C PHE A 251 -6.91 21.39 -25.62
N GLY A 252 -7.10 21.72 -26.89
CA GLY A 252 -7.14 23.11 -27.38
C GLY A 252 -8.24 23.97 -26.73
N ARG A 253 -9.32 23.34 -26.25
CA ARG A 253 -10.42 24.00 -25.52
C ARG A 253 -10.15 24.17 -24.02
N TRP A 254 -9.13 23.52 -23.47
CA TRP A 254 -8.77 23.66 -22.07
C TRP A 254 -8.29 25.09 -21.79
N SER A 255 -8.76 25.68 -20.70
CA SER A 255 -8.55 27.09 -20.40
C SER A 255 -8.39 27.37 -18.91
N GLY A 256 -8.03 28.62 -18.60
CA GLY A 256 -7.80 29.15 -17.27
C GLY A 256 -6.31 29.31 -16.95
N ARG A 257 -6.02 29.95 -15.81
CA ARG A 257 -4.65 30.23 -15.38
C ARG A 257 -4.37 29.56 -14.04
N THR A 258 -3.19 28.97 -13.93
CA THR A 258 -2.73 28.33 -12.72
C THR A 258 -2.57 29.38 -11.62
N ALA A 259 -3.08 29.10 -10.42
CA ALA A 259 -2.81 29.94 -9.25
C ALA A 259 -1.29 30.03 -8.99
N PRO A 260 -0.77 31.18 -8.55
CA PRO A 260 0.65 31.32 -8.25
C PRO A 260 1.09 30.33 -7.15
N ASP A 261 2.35 29.91 -7.21
CA ASP A 261 2.94 29.10 -6.16
C ASP A 261 3.25 29.99 -4.95
N ARG A 262 3.09 29.45 -3.74
CA ARG A 262 3.62 30.11 -2.55
C ARG A 262 5.14 29.90 -2.55
N ALA A 263 5.91 30.97 -2.73
CA ALA A 263 7.36 30.88 -2.57
C ALA A 263 7.68 30.63 -1.10
N VAL A 264 8.23 29.45 -0.79
CA VAL A 264 8.75 29.11 0.53
C VAL A 264 10.18 28.63 0.33
N GLU A 265 11.13 29.29 0.99
CA GLU A 265 12.52 28.83 0.95
C GLU A 265 12.65 27.51 1.72
N ALA A 266 13.38 26.55 1.13
CA ALA A 266 13.65 25.29 1.81
C ALA A 266 14.40 25.56 3.12
N PRO A 267 13.95 25.00 4.25
CA PRO A 267 14.58 25.27 5.53
C PRO A 267 15.94 24.58 5.62
N LYS A 268 16.79 25.08 6.50
CA LYS A 268 17.94 24.31 6.98
C LYS A 268 17.40 23.19 7.89
N PRO A 269 17.95 21.95 7.80
CA PRO A 269 17.54 20.87 8.69
C PRO A 269 17.65 21.30 10.15
N SER A 270 16.61 21.03 10.95
CA SER A 270 16.66 21.29 12.38
C SER A 270 17.45 20.17 13.06
N PRO A 271 18.60 20.45 13.72
CA PRO A 271 19.36 19.42 14.41
C PRO A 271 18.55 18.89 15.60
N GLY A 272 18.40 17.57 15.68
CA GLY A 272 17.66 16.94 16.78
C GLY A 272 17.18 15.54 16.43
N VAL A 273 16.63 14.87 17.45
CA VAL A 273 16.02 13.54 17.34
C VAL A 273 14.52 13.68 17.57
N GLN A 274 13.73 13.33 16.56
CA GLN A 274 12.30 13.15 16.71
C GLN A 274 11.98 11.68 16.87
N ILE A 275 11.33 11.31 17.97
CA ILE A 275 10.85 9.95 18.20
C ILE A 275 9.34 9.93 17.98
N VAL A 276 8.88 9.17 17.00
CA VAL A 276 7.47 8.82 16.83
C VAL A 276 7.19 7.65 17.76
N ASP A 277 6.47 7.92 18.84
CA ASP A 277 6.32 6.98 19.95
C ASP A 277 5.48 5.76 19.56
N LEU A 278 6.11 4.59 19.50
CA LEU A 278 5.48 3.29 19.27
C LEU A 278 5.71 2.40 20.51
N PRO A 279 4.88 2.50 21.55
CA PRO A 279 5.06 1.77 22.80
C PRO A 279 5.19 0.26 22.59
N GLY A 280 6.14 -0.37 23.29
CA GLY A 280 6.36 -1.81 23.26
C GLY A 280 7.01 -2.36 21.98
N ALA A 281 7.40 -1.51 21.02
CA ALA A 281 8.09 -1.96 19.82
C ALA A 281 9.50 -2.49 20.14
N ARG A 282 9.73 -3.78 19.86
CA ARG A 282 11.03 -4.46 20.04
C ARG A 282 12.03 -4.16 18.92
N TRP A 283 11.50 -3.71 17.78
CA TRP A 283 12.26 -3.30 16.61
C TRP A 283 11.88 -1.86 16.28
N SER A 284 12.87 -1.03 15.98
CA SER A 284 12.69 0.39 15.70
C SER A 284 13.28 0.75 14.34
N GLU A 285 12.66 1.71 13.68
CA GLU A 285 13.05 2.18 12.35
C GLU A 285 13.63 3.59 12.45
N VAL A 286 14.78 3.82 11.83
CA VAL A 286 15.54 5.07 11.95
C VAL A 286 15.78 5.66 10.57
N ARG A 287 15.63 6.99 10.46
CA ARG A 287 15.98 7.78 9.27
C ARG A 287 16.86 8.94 9.68
N LEU A 288 18.01 9.09 9.03
CA LEU A 288 18.87 10.26 9.12
C LEU A 288 18.74 11.02 7.81
N ALA A 289 18.35 12.28 7.88
CA ALA A 289 17.98 13.08 6.72
C ALA A 289 18.81 14.35 6.58
N TRP A 290 19.24 14.63 5.34
CA TRP A 290 19.92 15.85 4.93
C TRP A 290 19.14 16.51 3.79
N ILE A 291 19.02 17.83 3.88
CA ILE A 291 18.43 18.65 2.81
C ILE A 291 19.55 19.14 1.90
N GLY A 292 19.37 18.88 0.62
CA GLY A 292 20.26 19.31 -0.45
C GLY A 292 19.63 20.30 -1.41
N ALA A 293 20.42 20.68 -2.41
CA ALA A 293 19.98 21.62 -3.42
C ALA A 293 18.87 21.01 -4.31
N GLY A 294 17.92 21.85 -4.73
CA GLY A 294 16.88 21.46 -5.67
C GLY A 294 17.40 21.15 -7.06
N ARG A 295 16.55 20.52 -7.89
CA ARG A 295 16.86 20.09 -9.25
C ARG A 295 17.45 21.20 -10.13
N ALA A 296 17.02 22.45 -9.90
CA ALA A 296 17.49 23.66 -10.60
C ALA A 296 18.91 24.10 -10.27
N SER A 297 19.47 23.66 -9.15
CA SER A 297 20.80 24.11 -8.72
C SER A 297 21.93 23.46 -9.52
N ALA A 298 23.00 24.22 -9.76
CA ALA A 298 24.26 23.68 -10.26
C ALA A 298 24.82 22.57 -9.35
N ASP A 299 24.55 22.66 -8.04
CA ASP A 299 25.02 21.74 -7.00
C ASP A 299 24.21 20.44 -6.94
N ALA A 300 23.09 20.34 -7.65
CA ALA A 300 22.23 19.15 -7.65
C ALA A 300 22.99 17.88 -8.10
N ALA A 301 23.99 18.04 -9.00
CA ALA A 301 24.80 16.94 -9.50
C ALA A 301 25.73 16.33 -8.45
N ALA A 302 26.04 17.06 -7.36
CA ALA A 302 26.91 16.56 -6.28
C ALA A 302 26.21 15.47 -5.45
N TRP A 303 24.88 15.52 -5.35
CA TRP A 303 24.09 14.66 -4.48
C TRP A 303 24.02 13.19 -4.94
N PRO A 304 23.80 12.86 -6.23
CA PRO A 304 23.88 11.49 -6.70
C PRO A 304 25.25 10.85 -6.47
N LEU A 305 26.32 11.62 -6.67
CA LEU A 305 27.69 11.14 -6.45
C LEU A 305 27.97 10.91 -4.96
N ALA A 306 27.50 11.81 -4.09
CA ALA A 306 27.57 11.63 -2.64
C ALA A 306 26.77 10.42 -2.15
N ALA A 307 25.56 10.19 -2.68
CA ALA A 307 24.75 9.02 -2.34
C ALA A 307 25.45 7.71 -2.71
N ALA A 308 25.97 7.61 -3.95
CA ALA A 308 26.74 6.44 -4.39
C ALA A 308 28.02 6.23 -3.55
N GLY A 309 28.67 7.33 -3.13
CA GLY A 309 29.84 7.28 -2.25
C GLY A 309 29.51 6.73 -0.87
N LEU A 310 28.37 7.15 -0.30
CA LEU A 310 27.88 6.64 0.98
C LEU A 310 27.49 5.17 0.93
N GLU A 311 26.84 4.70 -0.15
CA GLU A 311 26.51 3.27 -0.32
C GLU A 311 27.74 2.36 -0.31
N ARG A 312 28.90 2.90 -0.74
CA ARG A 312 30.18 2.20 -0.75
C ARG A 312 31.05 2.48 0.48
N SER A 313 30.55 3.29 1.41
CA SER A 313 31.24 3.59 2.67
C SER A 313 30.99 2.50 3.72
N ASN A 314 31.59 2.63 4.90
CA ASN A 314 31.48 1.65 5.99
C ASN A 314 30.15 1.76 6.76
N LEU A 315 29.04 1.94 6.04
CA LEU A 315 27.70 1.91 6.62
C LEU A 315 27.37 0.48 7.12
N PRO A 316 26.55 0.34 8.17
CA PRO A 316 26.04 -0.96 8.59
C PRO A 316 25.31 -1.67 7.45
N ALA A 317 25.41 -3.00 7.35
CA ALA A 317 24.82 -3.78 6.24
C ALA A 317 23.28 -3.61 6.08
N ALA A 318 22.57 -3.27 7.15
CA ALA A 318 21.13 -3.01 7.12
C ALA A 318 20.77 -1.58 6.68
N ALA A 319 21.75 -0.70 6.50
CA ALA A 319 21.54 0.68 6.10
C ALA A 319 21.30 0.81 4.59
N ARG A 320 20.36 1.66 4.21
CA ARG A 320 20.01 1.97 2.82
C ARG A 320 20.13 3.47 2.62
N VAL A 321 20.74 3.89 1.53
CA VAL A 321 20.80 5.29 1.12
C VAL A 321 19.68 5.52 0.10
N SER A 322 18.99 6.65 0.20
CA SER A 322 18.02 7.10 -0.79
C SER A 322 18.17 8.58 -1.03
N LEU A 323 17.99 9.00 -2.27
CA LEU A 323 18.02 10.40 -2.69
C LEU A 323 16.74 10.73 -3.46
N GLN A 324 16.02 11.74 -2.99
CA GLN A 324 14.85 12.30 -3.65
C GLN A 324 15.15 13.73 -4.09
N THR A 325 15.32 13.97 -5.38
CA THR A 325 15.57 15.31 -5.95
C THR A 325 14.25 15.97 -6.35
N LEU A 326 13.85 16.99 -5.59
CA LEU A 326 12.64 17.78 -5.82
C LEU A 326 12.98 19.06 -6.60
N ARG A 327 11.96 19.84 -6.97
CA ARG A 327 12.12 21.13 -7.66
C ARG A 327 13.05 22.07 -6.89
N ASP A 328 12.73 22.34 -5.63
CA ASP A 328 13.38 23.40 -4.83
C ASP A 328 14.44 22.87 -3.86
N ALA A 329 14.41 21.57 -3.54
CA ALA A 329 15.34 20.92 -2.62
C ALA A 329 15.60 19.46 -2.99
N SER A 330 16.55 18.82 -2.32
CA SER A 330 16.70 17.36 -2.32
C SER A 330 16.62 16.81 -0.91
N LEU A 331 16.16 15.57 -0.74
CA LEU A 331 16.23 14.85 0.52
C LEU A 331 17.09 13.61 0.35
N LEU A 332 18.24 13.59 1.02
CA LEU A 332 19.06 12.39 1.16
C LEU A 332 18.74 11.75 2.51
N THR A 333 18.39 10.46 2.51
CA THR A 333 18.12 9.70 3.72
C THR A 333 19.03 8.49 3.83
N VAL A 334 19.60 8.26 5.02
CA VAL A 334 20.17 6.96 5.39
C VAL A 334 19.20 6.28 6.36
N ALA A 335 18.66 5.14 5.94
CA ALA A 335 17.59 4.42 6.61
C ALA A 335 18.06 3.06 7.11
N PHE A 336 17.68 2.66 8.33
CA PHE A 336 17.89 1.30 8.81
C PHE A 336 16.86 0.91 9.88
N GLY A 337 16.66 -0.40 10.04
CA GLY A 337 15.94 -0.98 11.16
C GLY A 337 16.89 -1.70 12.10
N ALA A 338 16.62 -1.69 13.40
CA ALA A 338 17.40 -2.40 14.40
C ALA A 338 16.55 -2.82 15.61
N PRO A 339 17.00 -3.82 16.41
CA PRO A 339 16.46 -4.03 17.75
C PRO A 339 16.55 -2.74 18.56
N THR A 340 15.49 -2.41 19.30
CA THR A 340 15.36 -1.11 20.01
C THR A 340 16.59 -0.78 20.87
N ASP A 341 17.18 -1.74 21.56
CA ASP A 341 18.37 -1.51 22.38
C ASP A 341 19.65 -1.18 21.59
N SER A 342 19.70 -1.60 20.33
CA SER A 342 20.84 -1.34 19.42
C SER A 342 20.74 0.01 18.71
N VAL A 343 19.57 0.65 18.71
CA VAL A 343 19.32 1.91 17.99
C VAL A 343 20.36 2.99 18.30
N PRO A 344 20.69 3.33 19.57
CA PRO A 344 21.66 4.39 19.85
C PRO A 344 23.05 4.12 19.27
N ALA A 345 23.51 2.87 19.37
CA ALA A 345 24.82 2.45 18.88
C ALA A 345 24.88 2.44 17.35
N VAL A 346 23.85 1.91 16.69
CA VAL A 346 23.79 1.87 15.22
C VAL A 346 23.64 3.27 14.64
N THR A 347 22.78 4.13 15.23
CA THR A 347 22.65 5.53 14.81
C THR A 347 23.97 6.29 14.92
N ARG A 348 24.72 6.09 16.01
CA ARG A 348 26.05 6.68 16.17
C ARG A 348 27.01 6.21 15.09
N ARG A 349 27.07 4.90 14.84
CA ARG A 349 27.92 4.32 13.78
C ARG A 349 27.58 4.87 12.39
N VAL A 350 26.30 5.04 12.07
CA VAL A 350 25.87 5.65 10.80
C VAL A 350 26.30 7.11 10.72
N ARG A 351 26.09 7.90 11.78
CA ARG A 351 26.54 9.31 11.83
C ARG A 351 28.06 9.44 11.67
N ASP A 352 28.80 8.58 12.35
CA ASP A 352 30.26 8.58 12.29
C ASP A 352 30.76 8.18 10.90
N ALA A 353 30.13 7.19 10.25
CA ALA A 353 30.44 6.80 8.88
C ALA A 353 30.16 7.92 7.87
N VAL A 354 29.00 8.60 7.98
CA VAL A 354 28.66 9.74 7.11
C VAL A 354 29.61 10.91 7.34
N ARG A 355 29.93 11.22 8.60
CA ARG A 355 30.91 12.28 8.93
C ARG A 355 32.30 11.94 8.43
N ALA A 356 32.74 10.69 8.59
CA ALA A 356 34.03 10.23 8.08
C ALA A 356 34.11 10.36 6.55
N PHE A 357 33.04 10.01 5.85
CA PHE A 357 32.92 10.23 4.40
C PHE A 357 32.97 11.72 4.04
N ALA A 358 32.28 12.58 4.79
CA ALA A 358 32.28 14.03 4.56
C ALA A 358 33.67 14.67 4.80
N SER A 359 34.41 14.22 5.83
CA SER A 359 35.73 14.75 6.17
C SER A 359 36.87 14.16 5.34
N HIS A 360 36.74 12.91 4.92
CA HIS A 360 37.73 12.19 4.11
C HIS A 360 37.04 11.61 2.87
N PRO A 361 36.56 12.47 1.95
CA PRO A 361 35.91 12.02 0.73
C PRO A 361 36.90 11.21 -0.13
N PRO A 362 36.40 10.31 -0.98
CA PRO A 362 37.26 9.62 -1.95
C PRO A 362 38.00 10.64 -2.82
N ALA A 363 39.28 10.40 -3.04
CA ALA A 363 40.16 11.24 -3.85
C ALA A 363 40.91 10.40 -4.89
N GLY A 364 41.48 11.05 -5.90
CA GLY A 364 42.26 10.39 -6.96
C GLY A 364 41.51 9.23 -7.61
N ALA A 365 42.15 8.06 -7.70
CA ALA A 365 41.60 6.89 -8.38
C ALA A 365 40.27 6.39 -7.78
N ALA A 366 40.05 6.57 -6.48
CA ALA A 366 38.81 6.17 -5.81
C ALA A 366 37.63 7.05 -6.25
N LEU A 367 37.85 8.36 -6.38
CA LEU A 367 36.85 9.29 -6.90
C LEU A 367 36.52 9.00 -8.36
N GLU A 368 37.53 8.71 -9.18
CA GLU A 368 37.34 8.33 -10.58
C GLU A 368 36.59 6.98 -10.72
N GLY A 369 36.85 6.02 -9.82
CA GLY A 369 36.08 4.79 -9.75
C GLY A 369 34.61 5.03 -9.40
N LEU A 370 34.34 5.94 -8.45
CA LEU A 370 32.98 6.31 -8.06
C LEU A 370 32.24 7.04 -9.19
N ARG A 371 32.90 7.99 -9.88
CA ARG A 371 32.36 8.69 -11.04
C ARG A 371 31.99 7.73 -12.16
N ARG A 372 32.89 6.79 -12.50
CA ARG A 372 32.61 5.76 -13.51
C ARG A 372 31.40 4.92 -13.12
N HIS A 373 31.31 4.50 -11.86
CA HIS A 373 30.16 3.72 -11.39
C HIS A 373 28.85 4.51 -11.49
N ALA A 374 28.83 5.77 -11.03
CA ALA A 374 27.66 6.63 -11.13
C ALA A 374 27.27 6.89 -12.59
N ALA A 375 28.24 7.12 -13.47
CA ALA A 375 28.03 7.31 -14.90
C ALA A 375 27.50 6.03 -15.59
N GLN A 376 27.95 4.85 -15.19
CA GLN A 376 27.44 3.57 -15.70
C GLN A 376 26.00 3.30 -15.23
N GLY A 377 25.64 3.68 -14.01
CA GLY A 377 24.29 3.51 -13.47
C GLY A 377 23.28 4.53 -14.01
N PHE A 378 23.73 5.72 -14.41
CA PHE A 378 22.85 6.84 -14.81
C PHE A 378 21.88 6.50 -15.96
N PRO A 379 22.28 5.79 -17.04
CA PRO A 379 21.38 5.48 -18.14
C PRO A 379 20.39 4.35 -17.85
N LEU A 380 20.65 3.48 -16.87
CA LEU A 380 19.85 2.27 -16.62
C LEU A 380 18.36 2.57 -16.36
N PRO A 381 17.99 3.59 -15.55
CA PRO A 381 16.58 3.95 -15.39
C PRO A 381 15.95 4.59 -16.63
N LEU A 382 16.74 4.94 -17.65
CA LEU A 382 16.33 5.70 -18.85
C LEU A 382 16.32 4.84 -20.12
N GLU A 383 16.43 3.52 -19.99
CA GLU A 383 16.52 2.59 -21.12
C GLU A 383 15.25 2.59 -21.99
N THR A 384 14.09 2.88 -21.40
CA THR A 384 12.84 3.03 -22.14
C THR A 384 12.61 4.48 -22.53
N LEU A 385 12.08 4.71 -23.73
CA LEU A 385 11.75 6.06 -24.18
C LEU A 385 10.76 6.76 -23.26
N GLY A 386 9.80 6.01 -22.71
CA GLY A 386 8.84 6.49 -21.71
C GLY A 386 9.50 6.99 -20.44
N ALA A 387 10.45 6.23 -19.88
CA ALA A 387 11.17 6.64 -18.68
C ALA A 387 12.06 7.87 -18.94
N TYR A 388 12.74 7.91 -20.08
CA TYR A 388 13.51 9.10 -20.50
C TYR A 388 12.60 10.32 -20.67
N ALA A 389 11.46 10.16 -21.36
CA ALA A 389 10.47 11.20 -21.56
C ALA A 389 9.89 11.72 -20.22
N SER A 390 9.59 10.82 -19.28
CA SER A 390 9.13 11.15 -17.93
C SER A 390 10.17 11.98 -17.17
N GLN A 391 11.44 11.58 -17.23
CA GLN A 391 12.52 12.32 -16.57
C GLN A 391 12.72 13.69 -17.22
N TRP A 392 12.71 13.75 -18.56
CA TRP A 392 12.83 14.98 -19.32
C TRP A 392 11.71 15.95 -18.96
N GLN A 393 10.48 15.45 -18.91
CA GLN A 393 9.30 16.23 -18.55
C GLN A 393 9.41 16.82 -17.16
N ALA A 394 9.92 16.05 -16.19
CA ALA A 394 10.10 16.56 -14.83
C ALA A 394 11.23 17.62 -14.74
N PHE A 395 12.21 17.63 -15.66
CA PHE A 395 13.17 18.73 -15.82
C PHE A 395 12.52 19.97 -16.46
N ASP A 396 11.83 19.80 -17.60
CA ASP A 396 11.14 20.90 -18.30
C ASP A 396 10.09 21.56 -17.38
N PHE A 397 9.35 20.76 -16.62
CA PHE A 397 8.38 21.23 -15.62
C PHE A 397 9.02 22.06 -14.49
N ALA A 398 10.27 21.75 -14.13
CA ALA A 398 11.07 22.53 -13.19
C ALA A 398 11.78 23.74 -13.84
N GLY A 399 11.51 24.03 -15.12
CA GLY A 399 12.04 25.19 -15.85
C GLY A 399 13.43 24.99 -16.47
N HIS A 400 13.86 23.74 -16.69
CA HIS A 400 15.17 23.44 -17.24
C HIS A 400 15.23 23.46 -18.77
N PRO A 401 16.41 23.67 -19.38
CA PRO A 401 16.58 23.53 -20.81
C PRO A 401 16.38 22.07 -21.27
N ALA A 402 15.99 21.89 -22.53
CA ALA A 402 15.66 20.58 -23.09
C ALA A 402 16.82 19.57 -23.08
N ASP A 403 18.07 20.02 -22.94
CA ASP A 403 19.29 19.21 -22.87
C ASP A 403 19.75 18.95 -21.41
N ALA A 404 18.92 19.23 -20.40
CA ALA A 404 19.31 19.15 -18.98
C ALA A 404 19.80 17.76 -18.55
N ILE A 405 19.16 16.68 -19.01
CA ILE A 405 19.61 15.30 -18.70
C ILE A 405 21.02 15.07 -19.26
N ALA A 406 21.25 15.47 -20.51
CA ALA A 406 22.55 15.36 -21.15
C ALA A 406 23.60 16.19 -20.39
N ARG A 407 23.28 17.42 -19.99
CA ARG A 407 24.17 18.26 -19.17
C ARG A 407 24.46 17.65 -17.81
N GLN A 408 23.48 17.03 -17.16
CA GLN A 408 23.69 16.35 -15.89
C GLN A 408 24.62 15.17 -16.04
N TYR A 409 24.43 14.33 -17.06
CA TYR A 409 25.35 13.24 -17.39
C TYR A 409 26.76 13.75 -17.69
N GLN A 410 26.89 14.81 -18.51
CA GLN A 410 28.19 15.41 -18.82
C GLN A 410 28.88 15.97 -17.57
N ARG A 411 28.14 16.59 -16.64
CA ARG A 411 28.71 17.02 -15.35
C ARG A 411 29.21 15.84 -14.52
N LEU A 412 28.44 14.75 -14.45
CA LEU A 412 28.84 13.53 -13.75
C LEU A 412 30.15 12.95 -14.30
N VAL A 413 30.32 12.94 -15.62
CA VAL A 413 31.51 12.41 -16.30
C VAL A 413 32.70 13.39 -16.29
N ALA A 414 32.47 14.69 -16.48
CA ALA A 414 33.51 15.72 -16.54
C ALA A 414 34.14 16.05 -15.18
N GLY A 415 33.53 15.58 -14.10
CA GLY A 415 34.00 15.75 -12.74
C GLY A 415 33.19 16.78 -11.97
N VAL A 416 32.24 16.29 -11.17
CA VAL A 416 31.43 17.12 -10.27
C VAL A 416 32.26 17.53 -9.05
N ASP A 417 32.09 18.79 -8.63
CA ASP A 417 32.51 19.25 -7.32
C ASP A 417 31.59 18.68 -6.24
N LEU A 418 32.14 17.82 -5.39
CA LEU A 418 31.41 17.20 -4.28
C LEU A 418 31.23 18.16 -3.08
N THR A 419 31.97 19.27 -3.05
CA THR A 419 32.04 20.18 -1.90
C THR A 419 30.67 20.59 -1.35
N PRO A 420 29.66 20.98 -2.16
CA PRO A 420 28.35 21.35 -1.64
C PRO A 420 27.65 20.22 -0.87
N ALA A 421 27.72 18.99 -1.40
CA ALA A 421 27.13 17.82 -0.75
C ALA A 421 27.91 17.43 0.51
N LEU A 422 29.24 17.48 0.48
CA LEU A 422 30.09 17.18 1.64
C LEU A 422 29.87 18.18 2.78
N GLN A 423 29.76 19.48 2.47
CA GLN A 423 29.44 20.52 3.45
C GLN A 423 28.09 20.29 4.10
N ALA A 424 27.07 19.87 3.34
CA ALA A 424 25.77 19.52 3.87
C ALA A 424 25.81 18.26 4.75
N LEU A 425 26.51 17.20 4.31
CA LEU A 425 26.67 15.94 5.06
C LEU A 425 27.49 16.10 6.35
N ALA A 426 28.38 17.10 6.41
CA ALA A 426 29.12 17.45 7.62
C ALA A 426 28.22 18.05 8.72
N GLN A 427 27.07 18.63 8.33
CA GLN A 427 26.09 19.14 9.29
C GLN A 427 25.33 17.99 9.96
N PRO A 428 24.90 18.16 11.22
CA PRO A 428 24.07 17.17 11.90
C PRO A 428 22.75 16.93 11.14
N PRO A 429 22.36 15.68 10.89
CA PRO A 429 21.10 15.36 10.22
C PRO A 429 19.90 15.64 11.12
N ALA A 430 18.73 15.77 10.49
CA ALA A 430 17.48 15.50 11.17
C ALA A 430 17.39 13.98 11.41
N VAL A 431 17.18 13.55 12.65
CA VAL A 431 17.05 12.13 13.00
C VAL A 431 15.60 11.85 13.36
N LEU A 432 14.97 10.92 12.66
CA LEU A 432 13.64 10.41 12.98
C LEU A 432 13.76 8.95 13.41
N VAL A 433 13.10 8.59 14.51
CA VAL A 433 13.00 7.21 15.01
C VAL A 433 11.54 6.85 15.22
N ALA A 434 11.08 5.74 14.64
CA ALA A 434 9.79 5.13 14.97
C ALA A 434 10.04 3.94 15.91
N GLY A 435 9.71 4.10 17.19
CA GLY A 435 10.07 3.17 18.26
C GLY A 435 9.56 3.62 19.64
N PRO A 436 9.78 2.86 20.72
CA PRO A 436 9.25 3.17 22.05
C PRO A 436 9.96 4.38 22.65
N GLY A 437 9.24 5.49 22.81
CA GLY A 437 9.79 6.78 23.24
C GLY A 437 10.25 6.81 24.68
N ASP A 438 9.60 6.04 25.55
CA ASP A 438 9.99 5.83 26.95
C ASP A 438 11.37 5.15 27.09
N VAL A 439 11.68 4.20 26.21
CA VAL A 439 12.97 3.49 26.22
C VAL A 439 14.06 4.27 25.49
N LEU A 440 13.73 4.90 24.36
CA LEU A 440 14.70 5.53 23.47
C LEU A 440 15.01 6.98 23.83
N GLY A 441 14.10 7.67 24.54
CA GLY A 441 14.22 9.09 24.87
C GLY A 441 15.55 9.46 25.50
N GLU A 442 15.87 8.87 26.65
CA GLU A 442 17.13 9.12 27.36
C GLU A 442 18.34 8.58 26.59
N LYS A 443 18.21 7.41 25.97
CA LYS A 443 19.32 6.76 25.25
C LYS A 443 19.79 7.55 24.02
N LEU A 444 18.91 8.37 23.43
CA LEU A 444 19.21 9.20 22.26
C LEU A 444 19.55 10.65 22.59
N ALA A 445 19.42 11.09 23.86
CA ALA A 445 19.81 12.43 24.30
C ALA A 445 21.27 12.81 23.97
N PRO A 446 22.26 11.89 24.00
CA PRO A 446 23.63 12.21 23.56
C PRO A 446 23.76 12.56 22.07
N LEU A 447 22.73 12.28 21.25
CA LEU A 447 22.73 12.58 19.82
C LEU A 447 22.17 13.97 19.50
N GLY A 448 21.52 14.65 20.45
CA GLY A 448 20.92 15.98 20.28
C GLY A 448 19.64 16.13 21.10
N ALA A 449 18.97 17.27 20.97
CA ALA A 449 17.67 17.49 21.60
C ALA A 449 16.66 16.44 21.13
N VAL A 450 16.01 15.74 22.06
CA VAL A 450 15.04 14.68 21.77
C VAL A 450 13.64 15.23 21.97
N ASN A 451 12.80 15.07 20.96
CA ASN A 451 11.37 15.36 21.02
C ASN A 451 10.58 14.08 20.77
N VAL A 452 9.80 13.64 21.76
CA VAL A 452 8.93 12.48 21.64
C VAL A 452 7.55 12.96 21.20
N VAL A 453 7.14 12.56 20.00
CA VAL A 453 5.84 12.89 19.43
C VAL A 453 4.93 11.68 19.64
N PRO A 454 3.80 11.82 20.35
CA PRO A 454 2.87 10.72 20.53
C PRO A 454 2.36 10.27 19.17
N TYR A 455 2.48 8.98 18.91
CA TYR A 455 1.85 8.40 17.74
C TYR A 455 0.47 7.88 18.11
N HIS A 456 -0.54 8.72 17.89
CA HIS A 456 -1.89 8.21 17.86
C HIS A 456 -1.98 7.26 16.66
N ARG A 457 -1.82 5.96 16.92
CA ARG A 457 -2.56 4.95 16.17
C ARG A 457 -4.00 5.31 16.46
N THR A 458 -4.58 6.20 15.64
CA THR A 458 -6.03 6.27 15.57
C THR A 458 -6.40 4.82 15.30
N PRO A 459 -7.04 4.10 16.24
CA PRO A 459 -7.72 2.88 15.85
C PRO A 459 -8.53 3.33 14.66
N ILE A 460 -8.61 2.54 13.60
CA ILE A 460 -9.68 2.78 12.65
C ILE A 460 -10.94 2.58 13.50
N ALA A 461 -11.41 3.62 14.20
CA ALA A 461 -12.80 3.81 14.50
C ALA A 461 -13.37 3.71 13.11
N GLN A 462 -13.91 2.53 12.80
CA GLN A 462 -14.52 2.23 11.53
C GLN A 462 -15.26 3.48 11.14
N VAL A 463 -14.75 4.18 10.13
CA VAL A 463 -15.34 5.43 9.67
C VAL A 463 -16.80 5.08 9.47
N ASP A 464 -17.66 5.64 10.30
CA ASP A 464 -18.99 5.11 10.53
C ASP A 464 -19.81 5.41 9.27
N THR A 465 -19.80 4.46 8.32
CA THR A 465 -20.37 4.67 6.98
C THR A 465 -21.87 4.42 6.93
N LEU A 466 -22.44 3.85 8.00
CA LEU A 466 -23.85 3.54 8.08
C LEU A 466 -24.48 4.53 9.04
N ALA A 467 -25.55 5.19 8.59
CA ALA A 467 -26.33 6.08 9.45
C ALA A 467 -26.64 5.39 10.79
N ALA A 468 -26.50 6.14 11.89
CA ALA A 468 -26.83 5.67 13.22
C ALA A 468 -28.24 5.04 13.21
N PRO A 469 -28.42 3.84 13.80
CA PRO A 469 -29.72 3.17 13.75
C PRO A 469 -30.77 3.96 14.51
N THR A 470 -31.99 4.00 13.99
CA THR A 470 -33.12 4.54 14.74
C THR A 470 -33.40 3.70 15.99
N ALA A 471 -34.08 4.27 16.98
CA ALA A 471 -34.48 3.54 18.18
C ALA A 471 -35.26 2.25 17.85
N GLU A 472 -36.08 2.29 16.80
CA GLU A 472 -36.85 1.14 16.32
C GLU A 472 -35.96 0.05 15.71
N GLN A 473 -35.01 0.44 14.85
CA GLN A 473 -34.05 -0.48 14.26
C GLN A 473 -33.21 -1.18 15.34
N ALA A 474 -32.78 -0.43 16.35
CA ALA A 474 -32.03 -0.97 17.49
C ALA A 474 -32.87 -1.92 18.36
N ARG A 475 -34.14 -1.58 18.61
CA ARG A 475 -35.06 -2.44 19.37
C ARG A 475 -35.31 -3.77 18.64
N ARG A 476 -35.65 -3.71 17.34
CA ARG A 476 -35.87 -4.91 16.52
C ARG A 476 -34.61 -5.74 16.35
N GLY A 477 -33.46 -5.09 16.15
CA GLY A 477 -32.16 -5.75 16.08
C GLY A 477 -31.85 -6.55 17.34
N ARG A 478 -32.00 -5.93 18.52
CA ARG A 478 -31.83 -6.62 19.81
C ARG A 478 -32.77 -7.81 19.97
N ALA A 479 -34.05 -7.64 19.67
CA ALA A 479 -35.04 -8.72 19.77
C ALA A 479 -34.68 -9.91 18.86
N ALA A 480 -34.29 -9.64 17.62
CA ALA A 480 -33.89 -10.67 16.67
C ALA A 480 -32.61 -11.41 17.10
N ILE A 481 -31.60 -10.71 17.64
CA ILE A 481 -30.41 -11.35 18.21
C ILE A 481 -30.77 -12.23 19.41
N SER A 482 -31.60 -11.75 20.34
CA SER A 482 -31.99 -12.55 21.51
C SER A 482 -32.76 -13.82 21.10
N ALA A 483 -33.65 -13.72 20.11
CA ALA A 483 -34.33 -14.88 19.55
C ALA A 483 -33.36 -15.86 18.86
N ALA A 484 -32.39 -15.35 18.09
CA ALA A 484 -31.37 -16.17 17.47
C ALA A 484 -30.48 -16.87 18.49
N VAL A 485 -30.06 -16.19 19.54
CA VAL A 485 -29.29 -16.78 20.65
C VAL A 485 -30.04 -17.94 21.28
N LEU A 486 -31.35 -17.79 21.54
CA LEU A 486 -32.19 -18.87 22.07
C LEU A 486 -32.29 -20.04 21.07
N ALA A 487 -32.49 -19.75 19.78
CA ALA A 487 -32.60 -20.77 18.73
C ALA A 487 -31.34 -21.62 18.56
N HIS A 488 -30.16 -21.11 18.95
CA HIS A 488 -28.88 -21.83 18.87
C HIS A 488 -28.40 -22.43 20.20
N GLY A 489 -29.26 -22.52 21.21
CA GLY A 489 -28.96 -23.19 22.49
C GLY A 489 -28.87 -22.26 23.72
N GLY A 490 -29.05 -20.96 23.53
CA GLY A 490 -29.12 -19.96 24.59
C GLY A 490 -27.75 -19.41 25.01
N ALA A 491 -27.77 -18.22 25.63
CA ALA A 491 -26.57 -17.47 25.99
C ALA A 491 -25.63 -18.25 26.93
N THR A 492 -26.18 -18.99 27.89
CA THR A 492 -25.39 -19.78 28.85
C THR A 492 -24.57 -20.87 28.16
N LYS A 493 -25.19 -21.64 27.25
CA LYS A 493 -24.49 -22.73 26.54
C LYS A 493 -23.51 -22.20 25.51
N LEU A 494 -23.88 -21.16 24.75
CA LEU A 494 -22.97 -20.49 23.83
C LEU A 494 -21.75 -19.93 24.58
N GLY A 495 -21.97 -19.31 25.75
CA GLY A 495 -20.90 -18.80 26.61
C GLY A 495 -20.01 -19.88 27.23
N ALA A 496 -20.50 -21.12 27.39
CA ALA A 496 -19.75 -22.25 27.92
C ALA A 496 -18.96 -23.05 26.86
N ALA A 497 -19.18 -22.81 25.57
CA ALA A 497 -18.53 -23.53 24.48
C ALA A 497 -17.07 -23.08 24.29
N ARG A 498 -16.14 -23.75 24.97
CA ARG A 498 -14.70 -23.48 24.95
C ARG A 498 -13.97 -24.26 23.86
N VAL A 499 -14.41 -25.49 23.57
CA VAL A 499 -13.83 -26.31 22.50
C VAL A 499 -14.92 -26.63 21.49
N LEU A 500 -14.62 -26.47 20.20
CA LEU A 500 -15.49 -26.86 19.10
C LEU A 500 -14.67 -27.64 18.07
N VAL A 501 -15.14 -28.85 17.75
CA VAL A 501 -14.56 -29.69 16.71
C VAL A 501 -15.59 -29.84 15.61
N ASN A 502 -15.21 -29.54 14.36
CA ASN A 502 -16.03 -29.76 13.17
C ASN A 502 -15.21 -30.50 12.12
N GLU A 503 -15.69 -31.65 11.69
CA GLU A 503 -15.04 -32.49 10.68
C GLU A 503 -16.04 -32.87 9.60
N GLY A 504 -15.56 -33.02 8.38
CA GLY A 504 -16.42 -33.43 7.28
C GLY A 504 -15.80 -33.29 5.91
N GLU A 505 -16.68 -33.17 4.93
CA GLU A 505 -16.33 -33.05 3.52
C GLU A 505 -16.33 -31.59 3.10
N MET A 506 -15.43 -31.23 2.20
CA MET A 506 -15.40 -29.92 1.57
C MET A 506 -15.33 -30.02 0.06
N MET A 507 -15.90 -29.02 -0.60
CA MET A 507 -15.78 -28.75 -2.02
C MET A 507 -15.20 -27.35 -2.18
N LEU A 508 -14.11 -27.20 -2.92
CA LEU A 508 -13.59 -25.91 -3.35
C LEU A 508 -13.94 -25.67 -4.81
N TYR A 509 -14.23 -24.41 -5.14
CA TYR A 509 -14.56 -23.97 -6.48
C TYR A 509 -13.49 -22.98 -6.95
N ALA A 510 -12.74 -23.32 -8.00
CA ALA A 510 -11.79 -22.42 -8.65
C ALA A 510 -12.20 -22.24 -10.13
N GLY A 511 -12.93 -21.16 -10.41
CA GLY A 511 -13.57 -20.97 -11.71
C GLY A 511 -14.63 -22.03 -11.96
N GLN A 512 -14.49 -22.83 -13.02
CA GLN A 512 -15.39 -23.95 -13.35
C GLN A 512 -14.90 -25.30 -12.78
N GLN A 513 -13.78 -25.33 -12.08
CA GLN A 513 -13.21 -26.56 -11.52
C GLN A 513 -13.67 -26.78 -10.09
N GLU A 514 -13.99 -28.03 -9.77
CA GLU A 514 -14.41 -28.47 -8.43
C GLU A 514 -13.37 -29.41 -7.84
N PHE A 515 -12.96 -29.15 -6.59
CA PHE A 515 -12.01 -29.98 -5.85
C PHE A 515 -12.67 -30.51 -4.59
N SER A 516 -12.77 -31.83 -4.47
CA SER A 516 -13.30 -32.50 -3.28
C SER A 516 -12.18 -32.81 -2.28
N GLY A 517 -12.52 -32.74 -1.00
CA GLY A 517 -11.59 -33.03 0.08
C GLY A 517 -12.28 -33.23 1.42
N GLN A 518 -11.46 -33.42 2.44
CA GLN A 518 -11.89 -33.51 3.83
C GLN A 518 -11.34 -32.34 4.63
N PHE A 519 -12.04 -31.99 5.71
CA PHE A 519 -11.64 -30.90 6.60
C PHE A 519 -11.79 -31.30 8.07
N SER A 520 -10.94 -30.72 8.91
CA SER A 520 -11.07 -30.76 10.37
C SER A 520 -10.72 -29.38 10.93
N ILE A 521 -11.67 -28.77 11.62
CA ILE A 521 -11.50 -27.50 12.32
C ILE A 521 -11.62 -27.79 13.82
N VAL A 522 -10.56 -27.54 14.56
CA VAL A 522 -10.53 -27.63 16.01
C VAL A 522 -10.25 -26.25 16.58
N ARG A 523 -11.25 -25.71 17.29
CA ARG A 523 -11.16 -24.45 18.01
C ARG A 523 -11.08 -24.72 19.51
N GLN A 524 -10.17 -24.04 20.20
CA GLN A 524 -10.10 -23.99 21.66
C GLN A 524 -9.89 -22.55 22.13
N ASP A 525 -10.84 -22.03 22.90
CA ASP A 525 -10.75 -20.70 23.50
C ASP A 525 -9.60 -20.61 24.52
N PRO A 526 -8.94 -19.45 24.64
CA PRO A 526 -9.24 -18.19 23.92
C PRO A 526 -8.50 -18.02 22.58
N ASP A 527 -7.50 -18.84 22.28
CA ASP A 527 -6.43 -18.45 21.35
C ASP A 527 -5.83 -19.60 20.52
N ARG A 528 -6.54 -20.73 20.42
CA ARG A 528 -6.08 -21.92 19.70
C ARG A 528 -7.03 -22.29 18.57
N LEU A 529 -6.48 -22.39 17.36
CA LEU A 529 -7.19 -22.85 16.17
C LEU A 529 -6.30 -23.82 15.40
N SER A 530 -6.84 -24.98 15.02
CA SER A 530 -6.22 -25.89 14.07
C SER A 530 -7.20 -26.10 12.93
N PHE A 531 -6.75 -25.83 11.71
CA PHE A 531 -7.51 -26.05 10.49
C PHE A 531 -6.73 -26.97 9.57
N ALA A 532 -7.23 -28.18 9.36
CA ALA A 532 -6.64 -29.18 8.51
C ALA A 532 -7.52 -29.48 7.30
N THR A 533 -6.89 -29.68 6.15
CA THR A 533 -7.55 -30.04 4.89
C THR A 533 -6.79 -31.18 4.22
N ARG A 534 -7.50 -32.16 3.66
CA ARG A 534 -6.93 -33.23 2.84
C ARG A 534 -7.61 -33.22 1.47
N MET A 535 -6.84 -33.02 0.41
CA MET A 535 -7.32 -33.03 -0.98
C MET A 535 -6.40 -33.90 -1.82
N LEU A 536 -6.95 -34.93 -2.47
CA LEU A 536 -6.15 -35.90 -3.21
C LEU A 536 -5.02 -36.47 -2.33
N GLN A 537 -3.76 -36.27 -2.72
CA GLN A 537 -2.55 -36.68 -1.98
C GLN A 537 -1.94 -35.56 -1.11
N PHE A 538 -2.56 -34.38 -1.06
CA PHE A 538 -2.05 -33.22 -0.33
C PHE A 538 -2.81 -33.00 0.97
N GLU A 539 -2.05 -32.92 2.07
CA GLU A 539 -2.55 -32.52 3.38
C GLU A 539 -1.96 -31.18 3.78
N SER A 540 -2.80 -30.32 4.35
CA SER A 540 -2.38 -29.04 4.93
C SER A 540 -2.96 -28.90 6.31
N ARG A 541 -2.19 -28.36 7.24
CA ARG A 541 -2.63 -28.02 8.59
C ARG A 541 -2.08 -26.65 8.98
N GLN A 542 -2.98 -25.72 9.23
CA GLN A 542 -2.68 -24.41 9.79
C GLN A 542 -3.02 -24.42 11.27
N VAL A 543 -2.09 -23.96 12.11
CA VAL A 543 -2.27 -23.94 13.56
C VAL A 543 -1.92 -22.57 14.11
N LEU A 544 -2.82 -22.01 14.90
CA LEU A 544 -2.67 -20.80 15.69
C LEU A 544 -2.59 -21.19 17.17
N VAL A 545 -1.61 -20.63 17.88
CA VAL A 545 -1.49 -20.70 19.34
C VAL A 545 -1.09 -19.31 19.83
N ALA A 546 -1.97 -18.67 20.60
CA ALA A 546 -1.75 -17.31 21.11
C ALA A 546 -1.51 -16.30 19.96
N ASP A 547 -0.28 -15.79 19.87
CA ASP A 547 0.15 -14.78 18.91
C ASP A 547 1.05 -15.34 17.80
N SER A 548 1.22 -16.66 17.71
CA SER A 548 2.01 -17.33 16.68
C SER A 548 1.21 -18.36 15.91
N ALA A 549 1.56 -18.56 14.64
CA ALA A 549 0.94 -19.57 13.81
C ALA A 549 1.95 -20.20 12.85
N TRP A 550 1.69 -21.44 12.48
CA TRP A 550 2.50 -22.20 11.54
C TRP A 550 1.61 -23.01 10.60
N THR A 551 2.14 -23.32 9.42
CA THR A 551 1.49 -24.16 8.41
C THR A 551 2.37 -25.36 8.11
N LEU A 552 1.79 -26.55 8.21
CA LEU A 552 2.39 -27.81 7.79
C LEU A 552 1.71 -28.26 6.50
N ALA A 553 2.48 -28.38 5.41
CA ALA A 553 2.04 -29.00 4.16
C ALA A 553 2.71 -30.37 4.01
N GLN A 554 1.96 -31.38 3.61
CA GLN A 554 2.44 -32.75 3.45
C GLN A 554 1.93 -33.33 2.14
N SER A 555 2.87 -33.78 1.31
CA SER A 555 2.64 -34.69 0.19
C SER A 555 3.67 -35.82 0.29
N ASP A 556 4.59 -35.96 -0.67
CA ASP A 556 5.72 -36.88 -0.61
C ASP A 556 6.79 -36.41 0.41
N THR A 557 6.82 -35.12 0.72
CA THR A 557 7.66 -34.52 1.76
C THR A 557 6.85 -33.57 2.63
N ALA A 558 7.26 -33.44 3.91
CA ALA A 558 6.70 -32.46 4.83
C ALA A 558 7.43 -31.12 4.70
N ALA A 559 6.67 -30.03 4.68
CA ALA A 559 7.17 -28.66 4.72
C ALA A 559 6.48 -27.88 5.84
N LEU A 560 7.27 -27.26 6.73
CA LEU A 560 6.77 -26.45 7.84
C LEU A 560 7.17 -24.99 7.62
N MET A 561 6.18 -24.11 7.66
CA MET A 561 6.36 -22.67 7.43
C MET A 561 5.79 -21.89 8.60
N GLU A 562 6.51 -20.86 9.04
CA GLU A 562 5.94 -19.86 9.95
C GLU A 562 4.95 -18.98 9.18
N VAL A 563 3.87 -18.60 9.85
CA VAL A 563 2.89 -17.67 9.32
C VAL A 563 3.28 -16.26 9.75
N ASP A 564 3.28 -15.32 8.81
CA ASP A 564 3.59 -13.92 9.09
C ASP A 564 2.49 -13.22 9.92
N SER A 565 2.73 -11.98 10.32
CA SER A 565 1.79 -11.23 11.17
C SER A 565 0.42 -11.03 10.53
N ALA A 566 0.35 -10.89 9.20
CA ALA A 566 -0.90 -10.75 8.47
C ALA A 566 -1.70 -12.07 8.45
N GLY A 567 -1.03 -13.20 8.25
CA GLY A 567 -1.64 -14.52 8.33
C GLY A 567 -2.08 -14.89 9.75
N VAL A 568 -1.31 -14.51 10.78
CA VAL A 568 -1.72 -14.67 12.20
C VAL A 568 -3.00 -13.87 12.47
N ALA A 569 -3.08 -12.61 12.02
CA ALA A 569 -4.28 -11.80 12.17
C ALA A 569 -5.50 -12.44 11.46
N THR A 570 -5.28 -13.03 10.27
CA THR A 570 -6.31 -13.76 9.52
C THR A 570 -6.81 -14.99 10.27
N LEU A 571 -5.91 -15.79 10.85
CA LEU A 571 -6.29 -16.97 11.65
C LEU A 571 -7.03 -16.59 12.92
N LYS A 572 -6.66 -15.47 13.58
CA LYS A 572 -7.41 -14.92 14.72
C LYS A 572 -8.80 -14.43 14.34
N ALA A 573 -8.94 -13.83 13.16
CA ALA A 573 -10.25 -13.45 12.63
C ALA A 573 -11.11 -14.69 12.35
N SER A 574 -10.53 -15.76 11.80
CA SER A 574 -11.21 -17.05 11.61
C SER A 574 -11.63 -17.70 12.93
N LEU A 575 -10.78 -17.63 13.97
CA LEU A 575 -11.06 -18.13 15.31
C LEU A 575 -12.29 -17.46 15.94
N THR A 576 -12.46 -16.16 15.71
CA THR A 576 -13.51 -15.33 16.35
C THR A 576 -14.69 -15.03 15.42
N GLY A 577 -14.59 -15.43 14.15
CA GLY A 577 -15.59 -15.21 13.10
C GLY A 577 -16.58 -16.36 12.92
N ASP A 578 -16.59 -17.36 13.79
CA ASP A 578 -17.57 -18.45 13.75
C ASP A 578 -18.93 -18.04 14.35
N LEU A 579 -19.99 -18.78 14.00
CA LEU A 579 -21.36 -18.50 14.42
C LEU A 579 -21.51 -18.37 15.95
N VAL A 580 -20.83 -19.21 16.74
CA VAL A 580 -20.94 -19.19 18.21
C VAL A 580 -20.35 -17.90 18.76
N HIS A 581 -19.15 -17.52 18.30
CA HIS A 581 -18.52 -16.26 18.70
C HIS A 581 -19.31 -15.03 18.27
N LEU A 582 -19.81 -15.03 17.05
CA LEU A 582 -20.58 -13.91 16.53
C LEU A 582 -21.93 -13.76 17.24
N LEU A 583 -22.62 -14.85 17.59
CA LEU A 583 -23.83 -14.79 18.43
C LEU A 583 -23.53 -14.26 19.85
N ARG A 584 -22.41 -14.68 20.45
CA ARG A 584 -21.95 -14.15 21.75
C ARG A 584 -21.67 -12.65 21.67
N ALA A 585 -20.97 -12.22 20.63
CA ALA A 585 -20.62 -10.82 20.42
C ALA A 585 -21.85 -9.95 20.14
N ALA A 586 -22.78 -10.42 19.30
CA ALA A 586 -24.02 -9.73 19.00
C ALA A 586 -24.91 -9.56 20.25
N ASN A 587 -24.86 -10.51 21.19
CA ASN A 587 -25.66 -10.51 22.41
C ASN A 587 -24.98 -9.86 23.62
N ALA A 588 -23.74 -9.40 23.50
CA ALA A 588 -23.03 -8.75 24.59
C ALA A 588 -23.72 -7.42 24.98
N SER A 589 -23.64 -7.04 26.26
CA SER A 589 -24.28 -5.82 26.79
C SER A 589 -23.82 -4.53 26.09
N GLY A 590 -22.58 -4.49 25.61
CA GLY A 590 -22.02 -3.37 24.83
C GLY A 590 -22.38 -3.39 23.33
N SER A 591 -23.01 -4.47 22.86
CA SER A 591 -23.38 -4.61 21.45
C SER A 591 -24.59 -3.76 21.10
N ARG A 592 -24.59 -3.19 19.90
CA ARG A 592 -25.67 -2.33 19.38
C ARG A 592 -26.24 -2.91 18.08
N PRO A 593 -26.87 -4.10 18.11
CA PRO A 593 -27.42 -4.70 16.91
C PRO A 593 -28.59 -3.87 16.37
N ALA A 594 -28.70 -3.75 15.06
CA ALA A 594 -29.74 -2.98 14.39
C ALA A 594 -30.31 -3.72 13.18
N ARG A 595 -31.65 -3.84 13.12
CA ARG A 595 -32.32 -4.38 11.94
C ARG A 595 -32.26 -3.37 10.80
N ARG A 596 -31.61 -3.72 9.68
CA ARG A 596 -31.43 -2.86 8.52
C ARG A 596 -32.34 -3.18 7.34
N GLY A 597 -32.97 -4.35 7.33
CA GLY A 597 -33.87 -4.74 6.25
C GLY A 597 -34.32 -6.18 6.38
N SER A 598 -34.77 -6.74 5.26
CA SER A 598 -35.10 -8.15 5.13
C SER A 598 -34.67 -8.68 3.76
N GLU A 599 -34.35 -9.96 3.69
CA GLU A 599 -33.97 -10.68 2.47
C GLU A 599 -34.70 -12.03 2.45
N VAL A 600 -34.94 -12.59 1.26
CA VAL A 600 -35.47 -13.94 1.13
C VAL A 600 -34.32 -14.90 0.82
N ILE A 601 -34.01 -15.81 1.74
CA ILE A 601 -32.97 -16.83 1.57
C ILE A 601 -33.65 -18.19 1.50
N ARG A 602 -33.49 -18.89 0.37
CA ARG A 602 -34.08 -20.23 0.12
C ARG A 602 -35.58 -20.30 0.44
N GLY A 603 -36.32 -19.27 0.00
CA GLY A 603 -37.77 -19.15 0.20
C GLY A 603 -38.21 -18.74 1.61
N ARG A 604 -37.28 -18.42 2.51
CA ARG A 604 -37.56 -17.96 3.88
C ARG A 604 -37.26 -16.49 4.03
N THR A 605 -38.15 -15.74 4.66
CA THR A 605 -37.93 -14.32 4.94
C THR A 605 -37.01 -14.19 6.15
N CYS A 606 -35.89 -13.50 5.97
CA CYS A 606 -34.90 -13.26 7.00
C CYS A 606 -34.80 -11.78 7.33
N ASP A 607 -34.66 -11.46 8.61
CA ASP A 607 -34.28 -10.13 9.08
C ASP A 607 -32.77 -9.93 8.95
N LEU A 608 -32.36 -8.83 8.31
CA LEU A 608 -30.97 -8.42 8.21
C LEU A 608 -30.58 -7.58 9.42
N VAL A 609 -29.66 -8.08 10.25
CA VAL A 609 -29.27 -7.45 11.51
C VAL A 609 -27.78 -7.17 11.53
N ASP A 610 -27.41 -5.90 11.56
CA ASP A 610 -26.03 -5.43 11.59
C ASP A 610 -25.57 -5.28 13.03
N PHE A 611 -24.32 -5.67 13.32
CA PHE A 611 -23.69 -5.47 14.62
C PHE A 611 -22.17 -5.37 14.48
N VAL A 612 -21.52 -4.97 15.57
CA VAL A 612 -20.06 -4.94 15.67
C VAL A 612 -19.61 -6.18 16.46
N GLY A 613 -18.79 -7.00 15.82
CA GLY A 613 -18.22 -8.22 16.38
C GLY A 613 -16.84 -7.99 17.00
N PRO A 614 -16.13 -9.09 17.32
CA PRO A 614 -14.78 -9.05 17.88
C PRO A 614 -13.81 -8.25 17.03
N GLY A 615 -12.85 -7.56 17.66
CA GLY A 615 -11.88 -6.70 16.97
C GLY A 615 -12.47 -5.43 16.35
N GLY A 616 -13.75 -5.14 16.62
CA GLY A 616 -14.44 -3.98 16.06
C GLY A 616 -14.99 -4.22 14.65
N THR A 617 -14.85 -5.41 14.06
CA THR A 617 -15.31 -5.73 12.70
C THR A 617 -16.84 -5.73 12.60
N ARG A 618 -17.41 -5.20 11.50
CA ARG A 618 -18.86 -5.26 11.25
C ARG A 618 -19.26 -6.60 10.67
N TRP A 619 -20.43 -7.06 11.10
CA TRP A 619 -21.05 -8.29 10.66
C TRP A 619 -22.54 -8.05 10.44
N ARG A 620 -23.13 -8.80 9.52
CA ARG A 620 -24.58 -8.85 9.33
C ARG A 620 -25.07 -10.29 9.42
N PHE A 621 -26.11 -10.51 10.20
CA PHE A 621 -26.85 -11.76 10.20
C PHE A 621 -28.08 -11.64 9.32
N ALA A 622 -28.40 -12.71 8.59
CA ALA A 622 -29.74 -12.96 8.08
C ALA A 622 -30.44 -13.97 8.99
N ILE A 623 -31.42 -13.52 9.77
CA ILE A 623 -32.09 -14.31 10.80
C ILE A 623 -33.48 -14.70 10.30
N ASP A 624 -33.75 -15.99 10.15
CA ASP A 624 -35.05 -16.50 9.70
C ASP A 624 -36.19 -16.00 10.62
N ALA A 625 -37.22 -15.39 10.03
CA ALA A 625 -38.32 -14.80 10.79
C ALA A 625 -39.13 -15.84 11.58
N VAL A 626 -39.12 -17.11 11.15
CA VAL A 626 -39.90 -18.19 11.77
C VAL A 626 -39.07 -19.03 12.73
N SER A 627 -37.95 -19.60 12.28
CA SER A 627 -37.12 -20.46 13.15
C SER A 627 -36.13 -19.70 14.02
N HIS A 628 -35.95 -18.39 13.76
CA HIS A 628 -34.92 -17.54 14.37
C HIS A 628 -33.49 -18.05 14.18
N ARG A 629 -33.26 -18.99 13.26
CA ARG A 629 -31.92 -19.48 12.94
C ARG A 629 -31.18 -18.47 12.06
N VAL A 630 -29.86 -18.38 12.22
CA VAL A 630 -29.01 -17.55 11.38
C VAL A 630 -28.76 -18.33 10.10
N LEU A 631 -29.37 -17.89 9.00
CA LEU A 631 -29.24 -18.56 7.70
C LEU A 631 -28.12 -17.97 6.84
N ALA A 632 -27.65 -16.76 7.18
CA ALA A 632 -26.44 -16.21 6.58
C ALA A 632 -25.66 -15.34 7.55
N ILE A 633 -24.34 -15.31 7.34
CA ILE A 633 -23.43 -14.35 7.94
C ILE A 633 -22.71 -13.64 6.80
N ASP A 634 -22.85 -12.32 6.79
CA ASP A 634 -22.12 -11.44 5.91
C ASP A 634 -20.96 -10.82 6.70
N GLY A 635 -19.75 -11.00 6.19
CA GLY A 635 -18.51 -10.48 6.73
C GLY A 635 -17.86 -9.48 5.76
N VAL A 636 -17.01 -8.61 6.30
CA VAL A 636 -16.26 -7.60 5.53
C VAL A 636 -17.18 -6.68 4.71
N LEU A 637 -17.59 -5.57 5.32
CA LEU A 637 -18.24 -4.49 4.58
C LEU A 637 -17.18 -3.77 3.73
N GLY A 638 -17.35 -3.91 2.42
CA GLY A 638 -16.58 -3.27 1.38
C GLY A 638 -16.57 -1.76 1.40
N ALA A 639 -15.62 -1.19 0.67
CA ALA A 639 -15.58 0.24 0.41
C ALA A 639 -16.81 0.73 -0.36
N ASP A 640 -17.45 -0.16 -1.13
CA ASP A 640 -18.70 0.04 -1.88
C ASP A 640 -19.98 -0.19 -1.04
N LEU A 641 -19.83 -0.38 0.27
CA LEU A 641 -20.91 -0.71 1.21
C LEU A 641 -21.62 -2.03 0.92
N LYS A 642 -21.02 -2.91 0.12
CA LYS A 642 -21.49 -4.28 -0.07
C LYS A 642 -20.73 -5.22 0.84
N TRP A 643 -21.34 -6.36 1.11
CA TRP A 643 -20.69 -7.43 1.86
C TRP A 643 -19.94 -8.31 0.87
N HIS A 644 -18.62 -8.37 1.00
CA HIS A 644 -17.78 -9.09 0.05
C HIS A 644 -17.59 -10.57 0.44
N GLU A 645 -17.77 -10.91 1.71
CA GLU A 645 -17.82 -12.29 2.18
C GLU A 645 -19.23 -12.63 2.64
N ARG A 646 -19.79 -13.72 2.10
CA ARG A 646 -21.09 -14.24 2.53
C ARG A 646 -21.00 -15.72 2.81
N ARG A 647 -21.50 -16.14 3.98
CA ARG A 647 -21.63 -17.54 4.38
C ARG A 647 -23.09 -17.88 4.49
N LEU A 648 -23.56 -18.87 3.73
CA LEU A 648 -24.92 -19.37 3.78
C LEU A 648 -24.95 -20.67 4.57
N TYR A 649 -25.86 -20.75 5.54
CA TYR A 649 -26.07 -21.91 6.38
C TYR A 649 -27.35 -22.64 6.03
N SER A 650 -27.25 -23.97 6.02
CA SER A 650 -28.41 -24.83 5.90
C SER A 650 -28.20 -26.14 6.59
N GLU A 651 -29.32 -26.78 6.94
CA GLU A 651 -29.36 -27.97 7.78
C GLU A 651 -28.74 -27.71 9.15
N PHE A 652 -29.47 -28.04 10.22
CA PHE A 652 -29.01 -27.74 11.57
C PHE A 652 -29.22 -28.96 12.44
N LYS A 653 -28.21 -29.30 13.24
CA LYS A 653 -28.27 -30.42 14.17
C LYS A 653 -27.95 -29.98 15.59
N PRO A 654 -28.60 -30.59 16.60
CA PRO A 654 -28.20 -30.39 17.98
C PRO A 654 -26.85 -31.06 18.24
N VAL A 655 -25.91 -30.33 18.84
CA VAL A 655 -24.58 -30.80 19.23
C VAL A 655 -24.32 -30.32 20.66
N SER A 656 -24.31 -31.23 21.63
CA SER A 656 -24.12 -30.94 23.06
C SER A 656 -24.99 -29.78 23.58
N GLY A 657 -26.23 -29.69 23.09
CA GLY A 657 -27.19 -28.66 23.49
C GLY A 657 -27.08 -27.30 22.78
N LEU A 658 -26.12 -27.13 21.86
CA LEU A 658 -26.13 -26.07 20.84
C LEU A 658 -26.82 -26.58 19.58
N VAL A 659 -27.33 -25.68 18.75
CA VAL A 659 -27.84 -26.04 17.41
C VAL A 659 -26.89 -25.40 16.40
N LEU A 660 -26.17 -26.23 15.64
CA LEU A 660 -25.12 -25.79 14.71
C LEU A 660 -25.46 -26.16 13.27
N PRO A 661 -25.05 -25.34 12.29
CA PRO A 661 -25.23 -25.67 10.88
C PRO A 661 -24.37 -26.87 10.48
N THR A 662 -24.89 -27.73 9.62
CA THR A 662 -24.14 -28.87 9.05
C THR A 662 -23.75 -28.67 7.60
N VAL A 663 -24.31 -27.67 6.91
CA VAL A 663 -23.86 -27.25 5.58
C VAL A 663 -23.58 -25.74 5.60
N GLU A 664 -22.37 -25.38 5.17
CA GLU A 664 -21.91 -24.00 5.01
C GLU A 664 -21.41 -23.78 3.59
N GLU A 665 -22.04 -22.86 2.85
CA GLU A 665 -21.55 -22.40 1.54
C GLU A 665 -20.94 -21.01 1.68
N ARG A 666 -19.72 -20.82 1.18
CA ARG A 666 -19.02 -19.53 1.21
C ARG A 666 -18.98 -18.90 -0.17
N PHE A 667 -19.22 -17.61 -0.20
CA PHE A 667 -19.17 -16.75 -1.36
C PHE A 667 -18.18 -15.62 -1.10
N ALA A 668 -17.37 -15.31 -2.11
CA ALA A 668 -16.49 -14.14 -2.15
C ALA A 668 -16.82 -13.34 -3.42
N GLU A 669 -17.08 -12.04 -3.29
CA GLU A 669 -17.48 -11.18 -4.42
C GLU A 669 -18.72 -11.68 -5.19
N GLY A 670 -19.62 -12.39 -4.51
CA GLY A 670 -20.81 -13.00 -5.09
C GLY A 670 -20.58 -14.34 -5.79
N GLU A 671 -19.33 -14.78 -5.94
CA GLU A 671 -18.98 -16.09 -6.52
C GLU A 671 -18.84 -17.14 -5.42
N ARG A 672 -19.35 -18.35 -5.64
CA ARG A 672 -19.24 -19.45 -4.68
C ARG A 672 -17.81 -19.98 -4.67
N VAL A 673 -17.12 -19.92 -3.53
CA VAL A 673 -15.71 -20.33 -3.40
C VAL A 673 -15.53 -21.67 -2.68
N SER A 674 -16.43 -22.02 -1.77
CA SER A 674 -16.37 -23.32 -1.07
C SER A 674 -17.71 -23.75 -0.50
N ARG A 675 -17.84 -25.06 -0.27
CA ARG A 675 -18.94 -25.67 0.47
C ARG A 675 -18.38 -26.69 1.45
N PHE A 676 -18.80 -26.60 2.70
CA PHE A 676 -18.45 -27.51 3.79
C PHE A 676 -19.70 -28.28 4.22
N THR A 677 -19.55 -29.60 4.37
CA THR A 677 -20.59 -30.49 4.89
C THR A 677 -20.02 -31.21 6.12
N THR A 678 -20.50 -30.81 7.30
CA THR A 678 -20.06 -31.37 8.58
C THR A 678 -20.68 -32.74 8.81
N THR A 679 -19.84 -33.76 8.92
CA THR A 679 -20.25 -35.13 9.24
C THR A 679 -20.12 -35.42 10.74
N ARG A 680 -19.18 -34.77 11.42
CA ARG A 680 -18.97 -34.89 12.86
C ARG A 680 -18.77 -33.51 13.48
N ALA A 681 -19.47 -33.26 14.58
CA ALA A 681 -19.28 -32.06 15.39
C ALA A 681 -19.34 -32.42 16.88
N SER A 682 -18.50 -31.78 17.69
CA SER A 682 -18.57 -31.89 19.15
C SER A 682 -18.21 -30.58 19.83
N VAL A 683 -18.76 -30.38 21.02
CA VAL A 683 -18.53 -29.18 21.86
C VAL A 683 -18.01 -29.64 23.20
N ASN A 684 -16.93 -29.02 23.68
CA ASN A 684 -16.27 -29.29 24.97
C ASN A 684 -15.84 -30.76 25.15
N GLN A 685 -15.57 -31.47 24.05
CA GLN A 685 -14.93 -32.78 24.10
C GLN A 685 -13.41 -32.62 24.27
N ASP A 686 -12.77 -33.56 24.95
CA ASP A 686 -11.31 -33.63 25.02
C ASP A 686 -10.70 -33.74 23.62
N ILE A 687 -9.69 -32.92 23.37
CA ILE A 687 -8.94 -32.87 22.12
C ILE A 687 -7.49 -33.24 22.38
N ASP A 688 -6.85 -33.87 21.41
CA ASP A 688 -5.43 -34.22 21.51
C ASP A 688 -4.58 -32.93 21.59
N PRO A 689 -3.86 -32.69 22.70
CA PRO A 689 -3.01 -31.51 22.84
C PRO A 689 -1.88 -31.44 21.81
N ALA A 690 -1.47 -32.58 21.21
CA ALA A 690 -0.45 -32.63 20.18
C ALA A 690 -0.84 -31.87 18.91
N LEU A 691 -2.15 -31.65 18.66
CA LEU A 691 -2.65 -30.86 17.53
C LEU A 691 -2.11 -29.43 17.49
N PHE A 692 -1.74 -28.87 18.65
CA PHE A 692 -1.23 -27.52 18.80
C PHE A 692 0.28 -27.44 19.01
N ARG A 693 0.97 -28.58 19.07
CA ARG A 693 2.43 -28.61 19.20
C ARG A 693 3.08 -28.51 17.83
N LYS A 694 4.01 -27.58 17.69
CA LYS A 694 4.72 -27.36 16.43
C LYS A 694 5.66 -28.54 16.15
N PRO A 695 5.47 -29.30 15.06
CA PRO A 695 6.32 -30.44 14.75
C PRO A 695 7.72 -30.01 14.29
N LYS A 696 8.66 -30.96 14.23
CA LYS A 696 9.98 -30.76 13.62
C LYS A 696 9.99 -31.41 12.24
N VAL A 697 10.52 -30.72 11.24
CA VAL A 697 10.71 -31.27 9.88
C VAL A 697 12.20 -31.36 9.59
N ILE A 698 12.73 -32.57 9.40
CA ILE A 698 14.15 -32.82 9.13
C ILE A 698 14.23 -33.61 7.83
N ARG A 699 14.87 -33.03 6.79
CA ARG A 699 15.01 -33.65 5.46
C ARG A 699 13.68 -34.14 4.87
N GLY A 700 12.61 -33.36 5.04
CA GLY A 700 11.27 -33.70 4.54
C GLY A 700 10.50 -34.74 5.36
N MET A 701 11.06 -35.25 6.45
CA MET A 701 10.38 -36.19 7.38
C MET A 701 9.85 -35.45 8.61
N LEU A 702 8.65 -35.84 9.06
CA LEU A 702 7.96 -35.26 10.21
C LEU A 702 8.40 -35.96 11.51
N PHE A 703 8.76 -35.18 12.52
CA PHE A 703 9.08 -35.64 13.87
C PHE A 703 8.18 -34.91 14.89
N PRO A 704 7.87 -35.54 16.04
CA PRO A 704 7.13 -34.88 17.11
C PRO A 704 7.80 -33.57 17.55
N GLY A 705 6.99 -32.55 17.80
CA GLY A 705 7.42 -31.32 18.47
C GLY A 705 7.72 -31.56 19.95
N ASP A 706 8.53 -30.70 20.56
CA ASP A 706 8.76 -30.72 22.01
C ASP A 706 7.46 -30.36 22.77
#